data_AF-F7PJZ0-F1
#
_entry.id   AF-F7PJZ0-F1
#
_cell.length_a   1.000
_cell.length_b   1.000
_cell.length_c   1.000
_cell.angle_alpha   90.00
_cell.angle_beta   90.00
_cell.angle_gamma   90.00
#
_symmetry.space_group_name_H-M   'P 1'
#
loop_
_entity.id
_entity.type
_entity.pdbx_description
1 polymer ?
#
loop_
_entity_poly.entity_id
_entity_poly.type
_entity_poly.pdbx_seq_one_letter_code
_entity_poly.pdbx_strand_id
1 'polypeptide(L)'
;MAIGDIRDQKLVELYHRYIGEPESKRDVYGYWLLLLGSVTGLLGVFVFQIEQLFFPGNFEVREIAIVLSAIGLALGLFAVVVLLPVRRRGTQASVLGLAIAFLSIFAFTQVYPGAWTVGPSYSAEIIALYTLGIGILVAVAILVPIVTGEKGLLVEPELGLGSEEAPILVGDATRDAFFTIYETPTNDWTWRTIRRDAIGQAATTVATDTDARMEVETVREKIAGAGLLDITTAAFRLYRTAEGVWEWSLVTAEGSIVAASDGPYADRDAIESAVNFLKEETPDASRLEIQGAAYDVSRDEGDRWHWRLIDERHRPLAVGPDDYGEESAAEDSIDRFVAGVDDPRVLTVETVAIELFGDGDAWRFRVVDSEDDTLVTSDATFDSRGDAETAATVVAENLSEAAVIEHGSPGFEVYETDGWSDAGAESASAAGWTWRLRDRADEIVATMHGRSIDEADATASAERTRSVLEATETIEFEGADYEVYPGGEAWHWRLVSAERDVLADSTVPFDDRESAEAAADRVREQALAADLIEFDQAAFQQYESDGEWRWRLIDEDGIVMADSGESYEDKSEVMEGMRTLKENAPDAEVLEIETAAFEIYLSEGGEYAWRLIDEGGKLIAESARSYPSRMLARESVEFLIEHVDDAAVRAMEHATFQLTSDEETWGFWLVDTDGTILAESVEDYPTYDDVTTAIANVREAGADAAIDTMREVTVQIRQNAGYHWRLIDRDRSLLADGERTYETRTAAEADVDRLLSNAADAPVFDIGRGVVWIDRREDGWRWRLVDADRTDLAVSPQPYERYEGLVDDVETVQAQAGDADRLDIETLAFEPYAADLPDESAGEAGGGDGVWRWRLIDEDETVRAVSAGSYESRDAVDDAIETARKTTESASILEIDEVSFEFAQRDDGWIWRLIDENGAAIAESVEAHDTRQSAREEMLTVKEHAPEGEAVVSW
;
A
#
# COMPACT_ATOMS: atom_id res chain seq x y z
N MET A 1 25.05 -36.89 17.53
CA MET A 1 25.64 -36.24 18.73
C MET A 1 24.51 -35.85 19.67
N ALA A 2 24.53 -36.25 20.95
CA ALA A 2 23.43 -35.91 21.86
C ALA A 2 23.48 -34.41 22.22
N ILE A 3 22.32 -33.76 22.38
CA ILE A 3 22.20 -32.34 22.78
C ILE A 3 22.99 -32.01 24.07
N GLY A 4 23.28 -33.03 24.89
CA GLY A 4 24.16 -32.93 26.05
C GLY A 4 25.63 -32.65 25.72
N ASP A 5 26.21 -33.30 24.71
CA ASP A 5 27.61 -33.10 24.32
C ASP A 5 27.86 -31.70 23.76
N ILE A 6 26.92 -31.20 22.96
CA ILE A 6 26.99 -29.85 22.37
C ILE A 6 26.92 -28.77 23.46
N ARG A 7 26.09 -28.98 24.49
CA ARG A 7 26.00 -28.05 25.63
C ARG A 7 27.22 -28.10 26.53
N ASP A 8 27.79 -29.28 26.76
CA ASP A 8 29.01 -29.44 27.55
C ASP A 8 30.21 -28.77 26.87
N GLN A 9 30.36 -28.92 25.55
CA GLN A 9 31.41 -28.23 24.79
C GLN A 9 31.28 -26.71 24.88
N LYS A 10 30.08 -26.15 24.68
CA LYS A 10 29.88 -24.69 24.74
C LYS A 10 30.13 -24.09 26.12
N LEU A 11 29.72 -24.76 27.20
CA LEU A 11 29.95 -24.27 28.58
C LEU A 11 31.43 -24.32 28.97
N VAL A 12 32.16 -25.32 28.48
CA VAL A 12 33.62 -25.46 28.66
C VAL A 12 34.36 -24.41 27.82
N GLU A 13 33.95 -24.19 26.57
CA GLU A 13 34.52 -23.18 25.66
C GLU A 13 34.36 -21.77 26.24
N LEU A 14 33.16 -21.43 26.71
CA LEU A 14 32.88 -20.14 27.36
C LEU A 14 33.69 -19.97 28.65
N TYR A 15 33.83 -21.01 29.48
CA TYR A 15 34.67 -20.95 30.67
C TYR A 15 36.14 -20.71 30.32
N HIS A 16 36.64 -21.43 29.32
CA HIS A 16 38.03 -21.29 28.85
C HIS A 16 38.31 -19.88 28.31
N ARG A 17 37.39 -19.30 27.53
CA ARG A 17 37.52 -17.95 26.96
C ARG A 17 37.58 -16.84 28.00
N TYR A 18 36.81 -16.95 29.09
CA TYR A 18 36.67 -15.85 30.06
C TYR A 18 37.42 -16.05 31.38
N ILE A 19 37.82 -17.28 31.72
CA ILE A 19 38.41 -17.61 33.03
C ILE A 19 39.74 -18.36 32.89
N GLY A 20 39.86 -19.32 31.95
CA GLY A 20 41.08 -20.08 31.68
C GLY A 20 40.86 -21.61 31.62
N GLU A 21 41.94 -22.38 31.48
CA GLU A 21 41.88 -23.86 31.40
C GLU A 21 41.32 -24.48 32.69
N PRO A 22 40.22 -25.27 32.61
CA PRO A 22 39.65 -25.92 33.78
C PRO A 22 40.49 -27.14 34.20
N GLU A 23 40.85 -27.24 35.48
CA GLU A 23 41.53 -28.41 36.04
C GLU A 23 40.56 -29.62 36.18
N SER A 24 39.25 -29.37 36.23
CA SER A 24 38.21 -30.41 36.31
C SER A 24 36.87 -29.95 35.75
N LYS A 25 36.05 -30.91 35.26
CA LYS A 25 34.63 -30.65 34.91
C LYS A 25 33.83 -30.00 36.05
N ARG A 26 34.23 -30.22 37.31
CA ARG A 26 33.55 -29.65 38.49
C ARG A 26 33.71 -28.14 38.59
N ASP A 27 34.82 -27.58 38.11
CA ASP A 27 35.09 -26.13 38.17
C ASP A 27 34.16 -25.38 37.22
N VAL A 28 33.94 -25.95 36.03
CA VAL A 28 33.02 -25.41 35.02
C VAL A 28 31.57 -25.41 35.53
N TYR A 29 31.04 -26.55 35.97
CA TYR A 29 29.66 -26.61 36.46
C TYR A 29 29.46 -25.84 37.78
N GLY A 30 30.44 -25.87 38.67
CA GLY A 30 30.41 -25.13 39.93
C GLY A 30 30.35 -23.62 39.71
N TYR A 31 31.15 -23.10 38.78
CA TYR A 31 31.14 -21.69 38.40
C TYR A 31 29.79 -21.27 37.79
N TRP A 32 29.28 -22.01 36.81
CA TRP A 32 28.01 -21.67 36.15
C TRP A 32 26.81 -21.76 37.10
N LEU A 33 26.80 -22.74 38.03
CA LEU A 33 25.80 -22.82 39.09
C LEU A 33 25.88 -21.63 40.06
N LEU A 34 27.08 -21.16 40.38
CA LEU A 34 27.28 -20.01 41.26
C LEU A 34 26.80 -18.72 40.59
N LEU A 35 27.10 -18.55 39.30
CA LEU A 35 26.62 -17.42 38.50
C LEU A 35 25.09 -17.44 38.40
N LEU A 36 24.49 -18.58 38.05
CA LEU A 36 23.05 -18.74 37.94
C LEU A 36 22.34 -18.43 39.26
N GLY A 37 22.85 -18.96 40.38
CA GLY A 37 22.30 -18.68 41.71
C GLY A 37 22.40 -17.20 42.09
N SER A 38 23.54 -16.56 41.82
CA SER A 38 23.78 -15.15 42.12
C SER A 38 22.89 -14.22 41.30
N VAL A 39 22.75 -14.48 39.99
CA VAL A 39 21.86 -13.73 39.10
C VAL A 39 20.40 -13.90 39.51
N THR A 40 19.96 -15.13 39.79
CA THR A 40 18.57 -15.40 40.22
C THR A 40 18.26 -14.70 41.55
N GLY A 41 19.22 -14.70 42.49
CA GLY A 41 19.08 -14.01 43.77
C GLY A 41 18.99 -12.48 43.62
N LEU A 42 19.85 -11.89 42.78
CA LEU A 42 19.84 -10.46 42.46
C LEU A 42 18.55 -10.05 41.75
N LEU A 43 18.05 -10.88 40.83
CA LEU A 43 16.77 -10.66 40.17
C LEU A 43 15.63 -10.63 41.19
N GLY A 44 15.62 -11.54 42.17
CA GLY A 44 14.64 -11.51 43.26
C GLY A 44 14.68 -10.22 44.07
N VAL A 45 15.89 -9.73 44.42
CA VAL A 45 16.05 -8.44 45.10
C VAL A 45 15.57 -7.29 44.24
N PHE A 46 15.84 -7.32 42.93
CA PHE A 46 15.39 -6.29 42.00
C PHE A 46 13.85 -6.26 41.87
N VAL A 47 13.21 -7.43 41.75
CA VAL A 47 11.74 -7.57 41.72
C VAL A 47 11.13 -7.07 43.04
N PHE A 48 11.78 -7.30 44.19
CA PHE A 48 11.34 -6.72 45.47
C PHE A 48 11.37 -5.18 45.46
N GLN A 49 12.41 -4.58 44.88
CA GLN A 49 12.50 -3.12 44.76
C GLN A 49 11.45 -2.56 43.79
N ILE A 50 11.15 -3.28 42.70
CA ILE A 50 10.05 -2.94 41.78
C ILE A 50 8.70 -2.95 42.49
N GLU A 51 8.43 -3.99 43.28
CA GLU A 51 7.20 -4.04 44.08
C GLU A 51 7.07 -2.83 45.00
N GLN A 52 8.15 -2.46 45.71
CA GLN A 52 8.15 -1.32 46.62
C GLN A 52 7.99 0.05 45.93
N LEU A 53 8.51 0.20 44.70
CA LEU A 53 8.43 1.45 43.95
C LEU A 53 7.11 1.62 43.18
N PHE A 54 6.67 0.56 42.49
CA PHE A 54 5.65 0.64 41.44
C PHE A 54 4.36 -0.09 41.80
N PHE A 55 4.43 -1.11 42.66
CA PHE A 55 3.28 -1.94 43.03
C PHE A 55 3.16 -2.10 44.55
N PRO A 56 3.19 -1.00 45.33
CA PRO A 56 3.31 -1.09 46.79
C PRO A 56 2.13 -1.86 47.38
N GLY A 57 2.42 -3.00 48.01
CA GLY A 57 1.41 -3.88 48.61
C GLY A 57 0.88 -4.96 47.67
N ASN A 58 1.39 -5.09 46.44
CA ASN A 58 1.06 -6.18 45.54
C ASN A 58 1.78 -7.46 45.98
N PHE A 59 1.00 -8.42 46.48
CA PHE A 59 1.54 -9.65 47.02
C PHE A 59 2.11 -10.59 45.95
N GLU A 60 1.55 -10.61 44.73
CA GLU A 60 2.00 -11.50 43.66
C GLU A 60 3.43 -11.17 43.22
N VAL A 61 3.73 -9.87 43.07
CA VAL A 61 5.09 -9.41 42.72
C VAL A 61 6.06 -9.68 43.87
N ARG A 62 5.61 -9.51 45.12
CA ARG A 62 6.41 -9.81 46.32
C ARG A 62 6.67 -11.32 46.46
N GLU A 63 5.70 -12.16 46.14
CA GLU A 63 5.84 -13.61 46.13
C GLU A 63 6.92 -14.05 45.13
N ILE A 64 6.88 -13.51 43.90
CA ILE A 64 7.91 -13.76 42.88
C ILE A 64 9.29 -13.34 43.37
N ALA A 65 9.41 -12.17 44.00
CA ALA A 65 10.68 -11.70 44.57
C ALA A 65 11.24 -12.66 45.63
N ILE A 66 10.38 -13.12 46.56
CA ILE A 66 10.77 -14.05 47.63
C ILE A 66 11.19 -15.40 47.05
N VAL A 67 10.44 -15.93 46.08
CA VAL A 67 10.73 -17.21 45.43
C VAL A 67 12.07 -17.16 44.70
N LEU A 68 12.31 -16.11 43.90
CA LEU A 68 13.58 -15.92 43.18
C LEU A 68 14.77 -15.78 44.14
N SER A 69 14.64 -14.99 45.20
CA SER A 69 15.69 -14.87 46.21
C SER A 69 15.97 -16.18 46.95
N ALA A 70 14.94 -16.98 47.25
CA ALA A 70 15.11 -18.29 47.88
C ALA A 70 15.78 -19.31 46.96
N ILE A 71 15.37 -19.37 45.68
CA ILE A 71 16.01 -20.24 44.68
C ILE A 71 17.47 -19.84 44.49
N GLY A 72 17.75 -18.54 44.34
CA GLY A 72 19.10 -18.02 44.17
C GLY A 72 20.03 -18.37 45.33
N LEU A 73 19.56 -18.23 46.58
CA LEU A 73 20.33 -18.60 47.77
C LEU A 73 20.64 -20.11 47.82
N ALA A 74 19.65 -20.97 47.53
CA ALA A 74 19.83 -22.42 47.55
C ALA A 74 20.81 -22.89 46.46
N LEU A 75 20.71 -22.35 45.23
CA LEU A 75 21.62 -22.65 44.14
C LEU A 75 23.03 -22.14 44.40
N GLY A 76 23.18 -20.92 44.92
CA GLY A 76 24.48 -20.35 45.26
C GLY A 76 25.23 -21.17 46.31
N LEU A 77 24.55 -21.61 47.37
CA LEU A 77 25.15 -22.48 48.39
C LEU A 77 25.47 -23.88 47.84
N PHE A 78 24.63 -24.43 46.97
CA PHE A 78 24.92 -25.70 46.31
C PHE A 78 26.15 -25.61 45.39
N ALA A 79 26.29 -24.51 44.64
CA ALA A 79 27.44 -24.24 43.78
C ALA A 79 28.76 -24.20 44.57
N VAL A 80 28.76 -23.54 45.74
CA VAL A 80 29.91 -23.54 46.66
C VAL A 80 30.29 -24.97 47.07
N VAL A 81 29.30 -25.85 47.30
CA VAL A 81 29.58 -27.25 47.63
C VAL A 81 30.13 -28.03 46.43
N VAL A 82 29.67 -27.76 45.20
CA VAL A 82 30.19 -28.39 43.97
C VAL A 82 31.65 -28.01 43.71
N LEU A 83 32.04 -26.77 44.05
CA LEU A 83 33.41 -26.27 43.96
C LEU A 83 34.35 -26.81 45.06
N LEU A 84 33.81 -27.36 46.14
CA LEU A 84 34.63 -27.99 47.17
C LEU A 84 34.98 -29.44 46.77
N PRO A 85 36.15 -29.97 47.17
CA PRO A 85 36.55 -31.34 46.90
C PRO A 85 35.79 -32.33 47.81
N VAL A 86 34.48 -32.47 47.58
CA VAL A 86 33.61 -33.31 48.40
C VAL A 86 33.54 -34.73 47.85
N ARG A 87 33.51 -35.72 48.76
CA ARG A 87 33.25 -37.11 48.40
C ARG A 87 31.83 -37.27 47.87
N ARG A 88 31.59 -38.28 47.02
CA ARG A 88 30.30 -38.60 46.40
C ARG A 88 29.10 -38.58 47.36
N ARG A 89 29.29 -39.02 48.61
CA ARG A 89 28.26 -38.99 49.67
C ARG A 89 27.89 -37.58 50.12
N GLY A 90 28.85 -36.65 50.15
CA GLY A 90 28.59 -35.25 50.46
C GLY A 90 27.86 -34.53 49.32
N THR A 91 28.19 -34.83 48.06
CA THR A 91 27.42 -34.34 46.90
C THR A 91 25.97 -34.85 46.93
N GLN A 92 25.76 -36.14 47.22
CA GLN A 92 24.41 -36.71 47.38
C GLN A 92 23.63 -36.06 48.53
N ALA A 93 24.28 -35.77 49.65
CA ALA A 93 23.67 -35.04 50.76
C ALA A 93 23.30 -33.60 50.37
N SER A 94 24.12 -32.91 49.58
CA SER A 94 23.82 -31.56 49.09
C SER A 94 22.70 -31.53 48.07
N VAL A 95 22.63 -32.53 47.17
CA VAL A 95 21.49 -32.68 46.25
C VAL A 95 20.20 -32.89 47.03
N LEU A 96 20.24 -33.70 48.10
CA LEU A 96 19.09 -33.89 49.00
C LEU A 96 18.71 -32.58 49.71
N GLY A 97 19.68 -31.80 50.21
CA GLY A 97 19.43 -30.49 50.81
C GLY A 97 18.79 -29.50 49.84
N LEU A 98 19.27 -29.45 48.59
CA LEU A 98 18.70 -28.61 47.52
C LEU A 98 17.27 -29.02 47.18
N ALA A 99 17.01 -30.33 47.06
CA ALA A 99 15.68 -30.86 46.79
C ALA A 99 14.68 -30.52 47.91
N ILE A 100 15.11 -30.61 49.18
CA ILE A 100 14.30 -30.20 50.35
C ILE A 100 13.98 -28.70 50.29
N ALA A 101 14.97 -27.86 49.94
CA ALA A 101 14.77 -26.41 49.81
C ALA A 101 13.76 -26.07 48.70
N PHE A 102 13.88 -26.69 47.52
CA PHE A 102 12.95 -26.48 46.40
C PHE A 102 11.54 -27.01 46.68
N LEU A 103 11.42 -28.18 47.33
CA LEU A 103 10.13 -28.70 47.78
C LEU A 103 9.45 -27.71 48.74
N SER A 104 10.23 -27.09 49.62
CA SER A 104 9.71 -26.08 50.54
C SER A 104 9.29 -24.78 49.85
N ILE A 105 10.03 -24.32 48.85
CA ILE A 105 9.66 -23.14 48.04
C ILE A 105 8.36 -23.43 47.27
N PHE A 106 8.23 -24.62 46.68
CA PHE A 106 7.01 -25.03 46.01
C PHE A 106 5.82 -25.12 46.99
N ALA A 107 6.01 -25.71 48.17
CA ALA A 107 4.97 -25.76 49.19
C ALA A 107 4.54 -24.35 49.66
N PHE A 108 5.47 -23.39 49.71
CA PHE A 108 5.19 -22.00 50.06
C PHE A 108 4.19 -21.35 49.08
N THR A 109 4.40 -21.50 47.77
CA THR A 109 3.52 -20.88 46.75
C THR A 109 2.15 -21.53 46.69
N GLN A 110 2.06 -22.85 46.96
CA GLN A 110 0.78 -23.55 46.97
C GLN A 110 -0.09 -23.23 48.19
N VAL A 111 0.53 -23.01 49.34
CA VAL A 111 -0.19 -22.78 50.61
C VAL A 111 -0.53 -21.31 50.83
N TYR A 112 0.25 -20.39 50.26
CA TYR A 112 0.09 -18.94 50.44
C TYR A 112 -0.03 -18.12 49.15
N PRO A 113 -1.03 -18.38 48.28
CA PRO A 113 -1.17 -17.68 46.98
C PRO A 113 -1.72 -16.23 47.07
N GLY A 114 -1.90 -15.65 48.27
CA GLY A 114 -2.59 -14.35 48.40
C GLY A 114 -2.61 -13.75 49.80
N ALA A 115 -1.43 -13.41 50.32
CA ALA A 115 -1.12 -12.88 51.67
C ALA A 115 -0.89 -13.93 52.77
N TRP A 116 0.19 -13.73 53.53
CA TRP A 116 0.69 -14.62 54.60
C TRP A 116 -0.23 -14.72 55.83
N THR A 117 -1.31 -13.93 55.87
CA THR A 117 -2.13 -13.67 57.07
C THR A 117 -3.53 -14.30 57.07
N VAL A 118 -3.93 -15.06 56.04
CA VAL A 118 -5.33 -15.53 55.87
C VAL A 118 -5.54 -17.06 55.78
N GLY A 119 -4.52 -17.89 56.03
CA GLY A 119 -4.63 -19.36 55.97
C GLY A 119 -4.19 -20.10 57.24
N PRO A 120 -4.41 -21.44 57.33
CA PRO A 120 -3.85 -22.26 58.40
C PRO A 120 -2.32 -22.06 58.50
N SER A 121 -1.81 -21.95 59.73
CA SER A 121 -0.44 -21.53 60.02
C SER A 121 0.58 -22.64 59.78
N TYR A 122 0.81 -23.02 58.51
CA TYR A 122 1.88 -23.94 58.09
C TYR A 122 3.22 -23.22 57.81
N SER A 123 3.28 -21.91 58.04
CA SER A 123 4.46 -21.08 57.75
C SER A 123 5.67 -21.50 58.58
N ALA A 124 5.47 -21.93 59.82
CA ALA A 124 6.54 -22.44 60.67
C ALA A 124 7.13 -23.75 60.12
N GLU A 125 6.27 -24.67 59.67
CA GLU A 125 6.64 -25.97 59.10
C GLU A 125 7.35 -25.81 57.75
N ILE A 126 6.85 -24.94 56.88
CA ILE A 126 7.46 -24.65 55.58
C ILE A 126 8.81 -23.96 55.77
N ILE A 127 8.91 -22.90 56.60
CA ILE A 127 10.19 -22.24 56.85
C ILE A 127 11.19 -23.20 57.52
N ALA A 128 10.73 -24.08 58.43
CA ALA A 128 11.58 -25.10 59.03
C ALA A 128 12.11 -26.09 57.98
N LEU A 129 11.30 -26.49 57.00
CA LEU A 129 11.71 -27.37 55.91
C LEU A 129 12.75 -26.69 55.00
N TYR A 130 12.52 -25.44 54.61
CA TYR A 130 13.50 -24.66 53.85
C TYR A 130 14.82 -24.49 54.61
N THR A 131 14.73 -24.16 55.91
CA THR A 131 15.89 -24.02 56.80
C THR A 131 16.66 -25.34 56.95
N LEU A 132 15.96 -26.49 56.96
CA LEU A 132 16.60 -27.81 56.98
C LEU A 132 17.38 -28.05 55.68
N GLY A 133 16.81 -27.73 54.52
CA GLY A 133 17.48 -27.86 53.22
C GLY A 133 18.74 -27.00 53.12
N ILE A 134 18.63 -25.72 53.47
CA ILE A 134 19.79 -24.80 53.55
C ILE A 134 20.80 -25.25 54.61
N GLY A 135 20.32 -25.71 55.77
CA GLY A 135 21.16 -26.21 56.85
C GLY A 135 22.01 -27.41 56.44
N ILE A 136 21.49 -28.32 55.61
CA ILE A 136 22.25 -29.42 55.02
C ILE A 136 23.33 -28.88 54.07
N LEU A 137 23.00 -27.95 53.18
CA LEU A 137 23.97 -27.34 52.25
C LEU A 137 25.12 -26.64 53.00
N VAL A 138 24.78 -25.83 54.02
CA VAL A 138 25.75 -25.13 54.86
C VAL A 138 26.57 -26.10 55.70
N ALA A 139 25.95 -27.13 56.28
CA ALA A 139 26.65 -28.14 57.04
C ALA A 139 27.66 -28.88 56.16
N VAL A 140 27.33 -29.25 54.92
CA VAL A 140 28.29 -29.86 54.01
C VAL A 140 29.40 -28.87 53.65
N ALA A 141 29.08 -27.61 53.35
CA ALA A 141 30.08 -26.58 53.03
C ALA A 141 31.06 -26.28 54.18
N ILE A 142 30.60 -26.29 55.44
CA ILE A 142 31.42 -26.00 56.62
C ILE A 142 32.14 -27.25 57.16
N LEU A 143 31.46 -28.40 57.20
CA LEU A 143 31.99 -29.62 57.79
C LEU A 143 33.06 -30.24 56.89
N VAL A 144 32.99 -30.05 55.57
CA VAL A 144 33.98 -30.60 54.63
C VAL A 144 35.38 -30.03 54.89
N PRO A 145 35.63 -28.70 54.90
CA PRO A 145 36.95 -28.15 55.23
C PRO A 145 37.48 -28.54 56.62
N ILE A 146 36.59 -28.76 57.59
CA ILE A 146 36.94 -29.15 58.97
C ILE A 146 37.30 -30.65 59.06
N VAL A 147 36.64 -31.50 58.28
CA VAL A 147 36.83 -32.96 58.27
C VAL A 147 37.95 -33.38 57.32
N THR A 148 38.18 -32.65 56.22
CA THR A 148 39.28 -32.94 55.28
C THR A 148 40.62 -32.30 55.71
N GLY A 149 40.62 -31.39 56.68
CA GLY A 149 41.80 -31.13 57.50
C GLY A 149 43.03 -30.56 56.79
N GLU A 150 42.87 -29.73 55.77
CA GLU A 150 43.99 -28.98 55.19
C GLU A 150 43.62 -27.49 55.07
N LYS A 151 44.10 -26.70 56.04
CA LYS A 151 44.27 -25.25 55.92
C LYS A 151 45.77 -24.96 55.88
N GLY A 152 46.19 -24.12 54.95
CA GLY A 152 47.38 -23.29 55.12
C GLY A 152 48.32 -23.26 53.93
N LEU A 153 48.03 -22.36 52.99
CA LEU A 153 48.92 -21.85 51.96
C LEU A 153 50.34 -21.50 52.47
N LEU A 154 51.32 -21.77 51.60
CA LEU A 154 52.73 -21.36 51.58
C LEU A 154 53.71 -22.18 52.44
N VAL A 155 54.35 -23.16 51.77
CA VAL A 155 55.80 -23.46 51.72
C VAL A 155 55.99 -24.91 51.23
N GLU A 156 56.62 -25.11 50.07
CA GLU A 156 57.19 -26.39 49.61
C GLU A 156 58.14 -26.96 50.69
N PRO A 157 58.20 -28.28 50.92
CA PRO A 157 59.13 -29.10 50.12
C PRO A 157 58.73 -30.58 49.92
N GLU A 158 59.30 -31.13 48.85
CA GLU A 158 59.84 -32.49 48.71
C GLU A 158 59.34 -33.63 49.61
N LEU A 159 58.88 -34.70 48.93
CA LEU A 159 59.27 -36.12 49.08
C LEU A 159 58.02 -36.96 48.77
N GLY A 160 58.00 -37.89 47.82
CA GLY A 160 59.09 -38.64 47.22
C GLY A 160 58.61 -40.06 47.02
N LEU A 161 58.32 -40.44 45.77
CA LEU A 161 58.12 -41.79 45.24
C LEU A 161 58.08 -41.60 43.71
N GLY A 162 58.84 -42.23 42.83
CA GLY A 162 59.95 -43.18 42.87
C GLY A 162 60.40 -43.28 41.41
N SER A 163 61.71 -43.37 41.18
CA SER A 163 62.34 -43.50 39.87
C SER A 163 61.93 -44.78 39.13
N GLU A 164 61.39 -44.66 37.92
CA GLU A 164 61.85 -45.30 36.66
C GLU A 164 60.83 -45.04 35.52
N GLU A 165 61.33 -44.52 34.40
CA GLU A 165 60.72 -44.36 33.05
C GLU A 165 59.54 -43.36 32.92
N ALA A 166 59.58 -42.28 32.14
CA ALA A 166 60.33 -41.93 30.93
C ALA A 166 60.75 -40.44 30.92
N PRO A 167 61.78 -40.03 30.16
CA PRO A 167 62.08 -38.62 29.96
C PRO A 167 60.97 -37.95 29.14
N ILE A 168 60.65 -36.73 29.52
CA ILE A 168 59.84 -35.78 28.74
C ILE A 168 60.49 -35.69 27.34
N LEU A 169 59.76 -36.12 26.30
CA LEU A 169 60.19 -36.11 24.91
C LEU A 169 60.02 -34.70 24.34
N VAL A 170 61.13 -34.09 23.91
CA VAL A 170 61.14 -32.86 23.09
C VAL A 170 61.97 -33.22 21.85
N GLY A 171 61.31 -33.46 20.72
CA GLY A 171 61.91 -33.92 19.47
C GLY A 171 61.06 -33.51 18.27
N ASP A 172 61.68 -33.53 17.08
CA ASP A 172 60.99 -33.26 15.81
C ASP A 172 59.87 -34.29 15.59
N ALA A 173 58.65 -33.83 15.29
CA ALA A 173 57.44 -34.64 15.24
C ALA A 173 57.51 -35.80 14.23
N THR A 174 58.46 -35.78 13.30
CA THR A 174 58.57 -36.76 12.20
C THR A 174 59.71 -37.77 12.38
N ARG A 175 60.77 -37.43 13.11
CA ARG A 175 62.00 -38.26 13.21
C ARG A 175 62.66 -38.11 14.57
N ASP A 176 62.81 -39.21 15.29
CA ASP A 176 63.53 -39.23 16.56
C ASP A 176 64.48 -40.44 16.70
N ALA A 177 65.59 -40.26 17.42
CA ALA A 177 66.60 -41.29 17.64
C ALA A 177 66.98 -41.37 19.13
N PHE A 178 66.64 -42.50 19.78
CA PHE A 178 66.91 -42.73 21.20
C PHE A 178 67.94 -43.82 21.41
N PHE A 179 68.62 -43.79 22.55
CA PHE A 179 69.50 -44.88 22.97
C PHE A 179 68.72 -45.82 23.88
N THR A 180 68.58 -47.09 23.50
CA THR A 180 68.15 -48.11 24.44
C THR A 180 69.38 -48.81 25.00
N ILE A 181 69.44 -48.87 26.33
CA ILE A 181 70.43 -49.67 27.04
C ILE A 181 69.72 -50.97 27.42
N TYR A 182 70.25 -52.10 26.99
CA TYR A 182 69.63 -53.39 27.23
C TYR A 182 70.65 -54.38 27.78
N GLU A 183 70.15 -55.25 28.64
CA GLU A 183 70.94 -56.34 29.19
C GLU A 183 71.00 -57.48 28.15
N THR A 184 72.22 -57.85 27.79
CA THR A 184 72.46 -59.05 26.97
C THR A 184 72.21 -60.30 27.82
N PRO A 185 71.91 -61.47 27.21
CA PRO A 185 71.63 -62.69 27.97
C PRO A 185 72.78 -63.18 28.88
N THR A 186 73.98 -62.59 28.79
CA THR A 186 75.14 -62.86 29.64
C THR A 186 75.23 -61.92 30.86
N ASN A 187 74.20 -61.09 31.10
CA ASN A 187 74.14 -60.04 32.12
C ASN A 187 75.14 -58.88 31.90
N ASP A 188 75.61 -58.70 30.67
CA ASP A 188 76.40 -57.52 30.28
C ASP A 188 75.47 -56.45 29.69
N TRP A 189 75.68 -55.19 30.07
CA TRP A 189 74.86 -54.06 29.63
C TRP A 189 75.51 -53.40 28.42
N THR A 190 74.74 -53.22 27.35
CA THR A 190 75.18 -52.50 26.16
C THR A 190 74.08 -51.56 25.67
N TRP A 191 74.41 -50.69 24.73
CA TRP A 191 73.47 -49.71 24.17
C TRP A 191 73.36 -49.87 22.66
N ARG A 192 72.19 -49.51 22.10
CA ARG A 192 71.98 -49.28 20.67
C ARG A 192 71.18 -48.01 20.50
N THR A 193 71.47 -47.24 19.45
CA THR A 193 70.56 -46.18 19.03
C THR A 193 69.46 -46.80 18.17
N ILE A 194 68.21 -46.47 18.46
CA ILE A 194 67.02 -46.84 17.70
C ILE A 194 66.49 -45.55 17.10
N ARG A 195 66.36 -45.53 15.78
CA ARG A 195 65.66 -44.49 15.06
C ARG A 195 64.20 -44.92 14.90
N ARG A 196 63.27 -44.06 15.30
CA ARG A 196 61.84 -44.19 14.99
C ARG A 196 61.53 -43.15 13.93
N ASP A 197 61.19 -43.64 12.74
CA ASP A 197 60.71 -42.83 11.64
C ASP A 197 59.18 -42.88 11.70
N ALA A 198 58.50 -41.73 11.66
CA ALA A 198 57.05 -41.70 11.55
C ALA A 198 56.65 -42.15 10.14
N ILE A 199 56.01 -43.31 10.04
CA ILE A 199 55.64 -43.94 8.76
C ILE A 199 54.16 -43.75 8.41
N GLY A 200 53.36 -43.23 9.35
CA GLY A 200 51.94 -42.91 9.14
C GLY A 200 51.48 -41.82 10.11
N GLN A 201 50.53 -41.01 9.66
CA GLN A 201 49.91 -39.91 10.41
C GLN A 201 48.39 -39.99 10.33
N ALA A 202 47.71 -39.35 11.28
CA ALA A 202 46.26 -39.14 11.16
C ALA A 202 45.97 -38.23 9.95
N ALA A 203 44.93 -38.56 9.20
CA ALA A 203 44.52 -37.75 8.05
C ALA A 203 43.82 -36.44 8.48
N THR A 204 43.31 -36.39 9.72
CA THR A 204 42.65 -35.23 10.34
C THR A 204 43.30 -34.89 11.68
N THR A 205 43.12 -33.65 12.14
CA THR A 205 43.59 -33.22 13.46
C THR A 205 42.43 -33.16 14.46
N VAL A 206 42.74 -33.42 15.72
CA VAL A 206 41.78 -33.35 16.83
C VAL A 206 42.21 -32.32 17.87
N ALA A 207 41.23 -31.71 18.53
CA ALA A 207 41.46 -30.57 19.42
C ALA A 207 42.05 -30.97 20.79
N THR A 208 41.96 -32.23 21.20
CA THR A 208 42.37 -32.68 22.54
C THR A 208 43.21 -33.96 22.52
N ASP A 209 44.09 -34.11 23.52
CA ASP A 209 44.85 -35.36 23.75
C ASP A 209 43.94 -36.56 23.96
N THR A 210 42.79 -36.37 24.60
CA THR A 210 41.83 -37.46 24.83
C THR A 210 41.24 -37.95 23.52
N ASP A 211 40.88 -37.04 22.61
CA ASP A 211 40.37 -37.40 21.29
C ASP A 211 41.45 -38.09 20.44
N ALA A 212 42.70 -37.61 20.49
CA ALA A 212 43.81 -38.22 19.78
C ALA A 212 44.07 -39.67 20.22
N ARG A 213 44.00 -39.93 21.54
CA ARG A 213 44.13 -41.29 22.07
C ARG A 213 42.97 -42.20 21.65
N MET A 214 41.74 -41.68 21.55
CA MET A 214 40.59 -42.45 21.06
C MET A 214 40.70 -42.76 19.57
N GLU A 215 41.20 -41.82 18.76
CA GLU A 215 41.47 -42.07 17.35
C GLU A 215 42.56 -43.13 17.15
N VAL A 216 43.64 -43.10 17.93
CA VAL A 216 44.69 -44.14 17.88
C VAL A 216 44.12 -45.53 18.12
N GLU A 217 43.26 -45.70 19.12
CA GLU A 217 42.64 -47.00 19.39
C GLU A 217 41.68 -47.44 18.28
N THR A 218 40.96 -46.49 17.67
CA THR A 218 40.08 -46.75 16.52
C THR A 218 40.89 -47.16 15.28
N VAL A 219 41.95 -46.42 14.96
CA VAL A 219 42.86 -46.71 13.84
C VAL A 219 43.58 -48.03 14.05
N ARG A 220 44.00 -48.35 15.29
CA ARG A 220 44.61 -49.63 15.66
C ARG A 220 43.70 -50.81 15.33
N GLU A 221 42.43 -50.72 15.72
CA GLU A 221 41.42 -51.74 15.43
C GLU A 221 41.19 -51.89 13.91
N LYS A 222 41.04 -50.75 13.22
CA LYS A 222 40.76 -50.70 11.78
C LYS A 222 41.93 -51.22 10.91
N ILE A 223 43.19 -50.89 11.24
CA ILE A 223 44.39 -51.34 10.51
C ILE A 223 44.51 -52.87 10.50
N ALA A 224 44.19 -53.53 11.62
CA ALA A 224 44.33 -54.98 11.74
C ALA A 224 43.42 -55.74 10.77
N GLY A 225 42.22 -55.18 10.48
CA GLY A 225 41.24 -55.75 9.55
C GLY A 225 41.34 -55.22 8.12
N ALA A 226 42.10 -54.15 7.87
CA ALA A 226 41.99 -53.39 6.62
C ALA A 226 42.37 -54.19 5.36
N GLY A 227 41.53 -54.12 4.32
CA GLY A 227 41.78 -54.66 2.99
C GLY A 227 42.82 -53.87 2.20
N LEU A 228 43.09 -54.30 0.96
CA LEU A 228 43.88 -53.53 -0.02
C LEU A 228 42.99 -53.21 -1.22
N LEU A 229 42.73 -51.92 -1.45
CA LEU A 229 42.00 -51.42 -2.60
C LEU A 229 43.00 -50.89 -3.64
N ASP A 230 43.40 -51.77 -4.57
CA ASP A 230 44.41 -51.43 -5.58
C ASP A 230 43.76 -50.81 -6.82
N ILE A 231 43.55 -49.49 -6.78
CA ILE A 231 43.00 -48.71 -7.90
C ILE A 231 44.09 -48.53 -8.96
N THR A 232 44.11 -49.39 -9.99
CA THR A 232 45.11 -49.33 -11.08
C THR A 232 44.62 -48.57 -12.32
N THR A 233 43.32 -48.28 -12.36
CA THR A 233 42.62 -47.50 -13.40
C THR A 233 41.61 -46.60 -12.70
N ALA A 234 41.03 -45.62 -13.41
CA ALA A 234 39.96 -44.82 -12.85
C ALA A 234 38.80 -45.69 -12.29
N ALA A 235 38.09 -45.19 -11.29
CA ALA A 235 36.96 -45.88 -10.70
C ALA A 235 35.92 -44.93 -10.10
N PHE A 236 34.65 -45.27 -10.27
CA PHE A 236 33.58 -44.82 -9.40
C PHE A 236 33.65 -45.61 -8.09
N ARG A 237 33.93 -44.90 -7.00
CA ARG A 237 34.01 -45.44 -5.65
C ARG A 237 32.67 -45.19 -4.97
N LEU A 238 31.90 -46.26 -4.74
CA LEU A 238 30.63 -46.24 -4.03
C LEU A 238 30.89 -46.53 -2.56
N TYR A 239 30.40 -45.67 -1.67
CA TYR A 239 30.56 -45.84 -0.23
C TYR A 239 29.28 -45.45 0.49
N ARG A 240 29.15 -45.93 1.72
CA ARG A 240 28.02 -45.62 2.59
C ARG A 240 28.49 -44.65 3.67
N THR A 241 27.92 -43.46 3.73
CA THR A 241 28.32 -42.47 4.74
C THR A 241 27.96 -42.93 6.15
N ALA A 242 28.49 -42.25 7.17
CA ALA A 242 28.19 -42.53 8.58
C ALA A 242 26.69 -42.38 8.92
N GLU A 243 25.94 -41.63 8.11
CA GLU A 243 24.48 -41.44 8.25
C GLU A 243 23.67 -42.56 7.58
N GLY A 244 24.35 -43.48 6.90
CA GLY A 244 23.76 -44.67 6.30
C GLY A 244 23.21 -44.48 4.88
N VAL A 245 23.52 -43.36 4.23
CA VAL A 245 23.18 -43.05 2.83
C VAL A 245 24.33 -43.38 1.89
N TRP A 246 24.02 -43.58 0.61
CA TRP A 246 25.01 -43.95 -0.41
C TRP A 246 25.50 -42.72 -1.17
N GLU A 247 26.81 -42.62 -1.38
CA GLU A 247 27.44 -41.58 -2.19
C GLU A 247 28.53 -42.19 -3.08
N TRP A 248 28.91 -41.48 -4.13
CA TRP A 248 29.98 -41.90 -5.01
C TRP A 248 30.99 -40.80 -5.25
N SER A 249 32.24 -41.21 -5.46
CA SER A 249 33.33 -40.32 -5.90
C SER A 249 34.05 -40.93 -7.10
N LEU A 250 34.29 -40.16 -8.15
CA LEU A 250 35.08 -40.56 -9.30
C LEU A 250 36.56 -40.31 -9.04
N VAL A 251 37.33 -41.38 -8.93
CA VAL A 251 38.75 -41.38 -8.57
C VAL A 251 39.58 -41.74 -9.80
N THR A 252 40.68 -41.02 -10.03
CA THR A 252 41.64 -41.32 -11.11
C THR A 252 42.52 -42.52 -10.75
N ALA A 253 43.31 -43.02 -11.71
CA ALA A 253 44.28 -44.11 -11.46
C ALA A 253 45.40 -43.70 -10.48
N GLU A 254 45.61 -42.39 -10.32
CA GLU A 254 46.56 -41.77 -9.40
C GLU A 254 45.97 -41.48 -8.01
N GLY A 255 44.68 -41.77 -7.78
CA GLY A 255 44.03 -41.61 -6.46
C GLY A 255 43.49 -40.20 -6.18
N SER A 256 43.43 -39.32 -7.18
CA SER A 256 42.80 -38.01 -7.07
C SER A 256 41.30 -38.11 -7.35
N ILE A 257 40.46 -37.38 -6.61
CA ILE A 257 39.02 -37.31 -6.87
C ILE A 257 38.77 -36.18 -7.88
N VAL A 258 38.04 -36.47 -8.96
CA VAL A 258 37.71 -35.48 -10.01
C VAL A 258 36.25 -35.06 -9.98
N ALA A 259 35.35 -35.94 -9.54
CA ALA A 259 33.92 -35.67 -9.42
C ALA A 259 33.32 -36.42 -8.23
N ALA A 260 32.19 -35.94 -7.72
CA ALA A 260 31.41 -36.61 -6.69
C ALA A 260 29.91 -36.46 -6.95
N SER A 261 29.10 -37.29 -6.30
CA SER A 261 27.66 -37.11 -6.24
C SER A 261 27.31 -35.80 -5.52
N ASP A 262 26.36 -35.04 -6.07
CA ASP A 262 25.84 -33.82 -5.42
C ASP A 262 25.06 -34.13 -4.14
N GLY A 263 24.37 -35.27 -4.12
CA GLY A 263 23.54 -35.68 -3.00
C GLY A 263 23.51 -37.19 -2.77
N PRO A 264 22.92 -37.61 -1.63
CA PRO A 264 22.86 -39.00 -1.23
C PRO A 264 21.82 -39.80 -2.00
N TYR A 265 22.11 -41.09 -2.19
CA TYR A 265 21.20 -42.09 -2.77
C TYR A 265 20.60 -42.98 -1.66
N ALA A 266 19.34 -43.36 -1.86
CA ALA A 266 18.55 -44.10 -0.87
C ALA A 266 19.05 -45.53 -0.62
N ASP A 267 19.54 -46.19 -1.66
CA ASP A 267 20.00 -47.57 -1.60
C ASP A 267 21.09 -47.87 -2.65
N ARG A 268 21.65 -49.07 -2.54
CA ARG A 268 22.72 -49.58 -3.39
C ARG A 268 22.31 -49.66 -4.86
N ASP A 269 21.09 -50.10 -5.13
CA ASP A 269 20.62 -50.30 -6.51
C ASP A 269 20.44 -48.94 -7.20
N ALA A 270 19.97 -47.93 -6.46
CA ALA A 270 19.80 -46.56 -6.93
C ALA A 270 21.15 -45.92 -7.31
N ILE A 271 22.17 -46.04 -6.47
CA ILE A 271 23.50 -45.48 -6.75
C ILE A 271 24.22 -46.21 -7.88
N GLU A 272 24.10 -47.54 -7.94
CA GLU A 272 24.69 -48.33 -9.03
C GLU A 272 24.03 -48.00 -10.37
N SER A 273 22.71 -47.81 -10.37
CA SER A 273 21.97 -47.37 -11.57
C SER A 273 22.40 -45.97 -12.01
N ALA A 274 22.55 -45.03 -11.07
CA ALA A 274 23.00 -43.67 -11.36
C ALA A 274 24.42 -43.64 -11.96
N VAL A 275 25.35 -44.42 -11.40
CA VAL A 275 26.71 -44.50 -11.94
C VAL A 275 26.76 -45.19 -13.30
N ASN A 276 25.95 -46.22 -13.53
CA ASN A 276 25.86 -46.86 -14.85
C ASN A 276 25.34 -45.87 -15.90
N PHE A 277 24.29 -45.11 -15.58
CA PHE A 277 23.78 -44.04 -16.44
C PHE A 277 24.85 -42.98 -16.73
N LEU A 278 25.55 -42.49 -15.70
CA LEU A 278 26.65 -41.53 -15.88
C LEU A 278 27.75 -42.08 -16.80
N LYS A 279 28.11 -43.36 -16.69
CA LYS A 279 29.11 -43.97 -17.55
C LYS A 279 28.69 -44.06 -19.01
N GLU A 280 27.40 -44.21 -19.28
CA GLU A 280 26.84 -44.30 -20.63
C GLU A 280 26.72 -42.91 -21.26
N GLU A 281 26.20 -41.93 -20.52
CA GLU A 281 25.79 -40.63 -21.08
C GLU A 281 26.84 -39.51 -20.92
N THR A 282 27.68 -39.52 -19.88
CA THR A 282 28.70 -38.46 -19.65
C THR A 282 29.68 -38.28 -20.83
N PRO A 283 30.11 -39.35 -21.55
CA PRO A 283 30.97 -39.20 -22.73
C PRO A 283 30.38 -38.34 -23.85
N ASP A 284 29.05 -38.34 -24.01
CA ASP A 284 28.34 -37.58 -25.05
C ASP A 284 27.68 -36.29 -24.52
N ALA A 285 27.73 -36.06 -23.20
CA ALA A 285 27.16 -34.87 -22.55
C ALA A 285 27.66 -33.56 -23.19
N SER A 286 26.73 -32.67 -23.55
CA SER A 286 27.04 -31.38 -24.16
C SER A 286 27.65 -30.42 -23.11
N ARG A 287 28.09 -29.25 -23.55
CA ARG A 287 28.47 -28.15 -22.65
C ARG A 287 27.39 -27.09 -22.72
N LEU A 288 26.85 -26.71 -21.56
CA LEU A 288 25.89 -25.62 -21.46
C LEU A 288 26.63 -24.28 -21.42
N GLU A 289 26.26 -23.37 -22.30
CA GLU A 289 26.74 -21.99 -22.30
C GLU A 289 25.57 -21.04 -22.61
N ILE A 290 25.14 -20.29 -21.60
CA ILE A 290 24.15 -19.22 -21.75
C ILE A 290 24.90 -17.94 -22.11
N GLN A 291 24.53 -17.30 -23.22
CA GLN A 291 25.09 -16.01 -23.63
C GLN A 291 24.11 -14.90 -23.24
N GLY A 292 24.32 -14.26 -22.09
CA GLY A 292 23.38 -13.27 -21.54
C GLY A 292 22.16 -13.92 -20.87
N ALA A 293 21.22 -14.43 -21.66
CA ALA A 293 20.02 -15.12 -21.17
C ALA A 293 19.60 -16.29 -22.06
N ALA A 294 18.81 -17.20 -21.50
CA ALA A 294 18.22 -18.33 -22.22
C ALA A 294 16.78 -18.60 -21.76
N TYR A 295 15.95 -19.13 -22.65
CA TYR A 295 14.62 -19.64 -22.31
C TYR A 295 14.71 -21.10 -21.85
N ASP A 296 14.42 -21.34 -20.58
CA ASP A 296 14.15 -22.68 -20.07
C ASP A 296 12.66 -22.99 -20.21
N VAL A 297 12.35 -24.08 -20.91
CA VAL A 297 10.99 -24.59 -21.14
C VAL A 297 10.91 -25.98 -20.54
N SER A 298 10.23 -26.08 -19.40
CA SER A 298 10.21 -27.29 -18.58
C SER A 298 8.78 -27.79 -18.34
N ARG A 299 8.67 -29.07 -17.98
CA ARG A 299 7.41 -29.76 -17.72
C ARG A 299 7.32 -30.13 -16.25
N ASP A 300 6.20 -29.80 -15.61
CA ASP A 300 5.97 -30.14 -14.21
C ASP A 300 5.43 -31.57 -14.01
N GLU A 301 5.30 -32.00 -12.74
CA GLU A 301 4.72 -33.29 -12.36
C GLU A 301 3.25 -33.46 -12.81
N GLY A 302 2.55 -32.36 -13.09
CA GLY A 302 1.16 -32.28 -13.50
C GLY A 302 0.94 -32.36 -15.01
N ASP A 303 2.00 -32.62 -15.77
CA ASP A 303 1.99 -32.68 -17.23
C ASP A 303 1.78 -31.32 -17.91
N ARG A 304 2.11 -30.23 -17.23
CA ARG A 304 1.99 -28.86 -17.74
C ARG A 304 3.35 -28.25 -18.05
N TRP A 305 3.39 -27.51 -19.13
CA TRP A 305 4.57 -26.82 -19.62
C TRP A 305 4.62 -25.41 -19.06
N HIS A 306 5.81 -24.96 -18.72
CA HIS A 306 6.11 -23.64 -18.21
C HIS A 306 7.35 -23.11 -18.91
N TRP A 307 7.53 -21.80 -18.93
CA TRP A 307 8.76 -21.21 -19.42
C TRP A 307 9.26 -20.12 -18.48
N ARG A 308 10.58 -19.98 -18.41
CA ARG A 308 11.27 -18.90 -17.71
C ARG A 308 12.46 -18.40 -18.52
N LEU A 309 12.70 -17.10 -18.46
CA LEU A 309 13.93 -16.49 -18.96
C LEU A 309 14.94 -16.48 -17.81
N ILE A 310 16.08 -17.12 -17.98
CA ILE A 310 17.15 -17.23 -16.98
C ILE A 310 18.40 -16.50 -17.45
N ASP A 311 19.14 -15.90 -16.51
CA ASP A 311 20.46 -15.31 -16.78
C ASP A 311 21.58 -16.37 -16.79
N GLU A 312 22.82 -15.94 -17.04
CA GLU A 312 24.02 -16.79 -17.06
C GLU A 312 24.29 -17.55 -15.74
N ARG A 313 23.62 -17.19 -14.63
CA ARG A 313 23.73 -17.83 -13.31
C ARG A 313 22.49 -18.67 -12.97
N HIS A 314 21.62 -18.93 -13.94
CA HIS A 314 20.33 -19.60 -13.79
C HIS A 314 19.37 -18.85 -12.84
N ARG A 315 19.57 -17.55 -12.61
CA ARG A 315 18.59 -16.75 -11.87
C ARG A 315 17.45 -16.42 -12.83
N PRO A 316 16.18 -16.72 -12.46
CA PRO A 316 15.05 -16.35 -13.28
C PRO A 316 14.91 -14.82 -13.30
N LEU A 317 14.74 -14.26 -14.50
CA LEU A 317 14.49 -12.85 -14.75
C LEU A 317 13.01 -12.57 -15.07
N ALA A 318 12.37 -13.46 -15.82
CA ALA A 318 10.96 -13.40 -16.19
C ALA A 318 10.37 -14.81 -16.24
N VAL A 319 9.07 -14.94 -15.95
CA VAL A 319 8.35 -16.23 -16.06
C VAL A 319 7.05 -16.05 -16.84
N GLY A 320 6.65 -17.10 -17.54
CA GLY A 320 5.32 -17.19 -18.15
C GLY A 320 4.23 -17.11 -17.08
N PRO A 321 3.11 -16.40 -17.34
CA PRO A 321 2.04 -16.23 -16.35
C PRO A 321 1.13 -17.46 -16.22
N ASP A 322 1.09 -18.32 -17.24
CA ASP A 322 0.18 -19.47 -17.33
C ASP A 322 0.94 -20.81 -17.42
N ASP A 323 0.22 -21.89 -17.11
CA ASP A 323 0.63 -23.26 -17.36
C ASP A 323 0.02 -23.80 -18.67
N TYR A 324 0.85 -24.39 -19.55
CA TYR A 324 0.44 -24.81 -20.89
C TYR A 324 0.21 -26.32 -20.98
N GLY A 325 -0.73 -26.76 -21.81
CA GLY A 325 -0.98 -28.20 -22.03
C GLY A 325 -0.01 -28.85 -23.03
N GLU A 326 0.62 -28.04 -23.87
CA GLU A 326 1.53 -28.46 -24.94
C GLU A 326 2.75 -27.53 -24.94
N GLU A 327 3.91 -28.08 -25.25
CA GLU A 327 5.19 -27.35 -25.33
C GLU A 327 5.12 -26.18 -26.33
N SER A 328 4.49 -26.41 -27.50
CA SER A 328 4.33 -25.38 -28.53
C SER A 328 3.49 -24.19 -28.07
N ALA A 329 2.58 -24.38 -27.10
CA ALA A 329 1.81 -23.27 -26.55
C ALA A 329 2.64 -22.41 -25.58
N ALA A 330 3.63 -23.00 -24.91
CA ALA A 330 4.63 -22.25 -24.15
C ALA A 330 5.55 -21.46 -25.11
N GLU A 331 5.97 -22.06 -26.22
CA GLU A 331 6.74 -21.39 -27.28
C GLU A 331 5.96 -20.22 -27.91
N ASP A 332 4.69 -20.42 -28.25
CA ASP A 332 3.80 -19.34 -28.73
C ASP A 332 3.64 -18.21 -27.70
N SER A 333 3.80 -18.51 -26.40
CA SER A 333 3.81 -17.50 -25.34
C SER A 333 5.12 -16.73 -25.26
N ILE A 334 6.25 -17.40 -25.47
CA ILE A 334 7.57 -16.76 -25.56
C ILE A 334 7.58 -15.79 -26.76
N ASP A 335 7.06 -16.20 -27.92
CA ASP A 335 7.00 -15.34 -29.11
C ASP A 335 6.18 -14.06 -28.87
N ARG A 336 5.05 -14.17 -28.14
CA ARG A 336 4.25 -13.01 -27.73
C ARG A 336 4.99 -12.12 -26.73
N PHE A 337 5.65 -12.73 -25.74
CA PHE A 337 6.49 -12.01 -24.78
C PHE A 337 7.61 -11.24 -25.47
N VAL A 338 8.37 -11.87 -26.38
CA VAL A 338 9.43 -11.24 -27.18
C VAL A 338 8.89 -10.08 -28.02
N ALA A 339 7.72 -10.25 -28.64
CA ALA A 339 7.10 -9.19 -29.42
C ALA A 339 6.63 -8.00 -28.55
N GLY A 340 6.18 -8.26 -27.33
CA GLY A 340 5.74 -7.25 -26.37
C GLY A 340 6.88 -6.55 -25.64
N VAL A 341 8.03 -7.22 -25.47
CA VAL A 341 9.20 -6.69 -24.76
C VAL A 341 10.18 -5.92 -25.67
N ASP A 342 9.87 -5.83 -26.97
CA ASP A 342 10.52 -4.95 -27.95
C ASP A 342 10.09 -3.49 -27.74
N ASP A 343 10.90 -2.73 -26.99
CA ASP A 343 10.70 -1.30 -26.64
C ASP A 343 9.40 -0.97 -25.85
N PRO A 344 9.04 -1.72 -24.78
CA PRO A 344 7.85 -1.44 -23.99
C PRO A 344 8.09 -0.23 -23.10
N ARG A 345 7.02 0.53 -22.88
CA ARG A 345 7.06 1.63 -21.89
C ARG A 345 7.08 1.00 -20.50
N VAL A 346 7.93 1.52 -19.62
CA VAL A 346 7.91 1.16 -18.20
C VAL A 346 7.00 2.14 -17.47
N LEU A 347 5.93 1.65 -16.86
CA LEU A 347 4.92 2.45 -16.19
C LEU A 347 4.86 2.08 -14.70
N THR A 348 4.99 3.09 -13.85
CA THR A 348 4.72 2.99 -12.41
C THR A 348 3.56 3.92 -12.10
N VAL A 349 2.44 3.35 -11.66
CA VAL A 349 1.24 4.12 -11.30
C VAL A 349 1.21 4.29 -9.78
N GLU A 350 1.37 5.52 -9.30
CA GLU A 350 1.34 5.80 -7.86
C GLU A 350 -0.09 5.78 -7.30
N THR A 351 -1.04 6.35 -8.05
CA THR A 351 -2.44 6.49 -7.60
C THR A 351 -3.42 6.20 -8.73
N VAL A 352 -3.39 6.98 -9.80
CA VAL A 352 -4.23 6.80 -11.00
C VAL A 352 -3.44 7.11 -12.27
N ALA A 353 -3.83 6.49 -13.37
CA ALA A 353 -3.31 6.75 -14.72
C ALA A 353 -4.45 6.70 -15.74
N ILE A 354 -4.26 7.34 -16.89
CA ILE A 354 -5.26 7.36 -17.96
C ILE A 354 -4.73 6.59 -19.16
N GLU A 355 -5.42 5.49 -19.48
CA GLU A 355 -5.07 4.64 -20.60
C GLU A 355 -5.93 4.97 -21.82
N LEU A 356 -5.29 5.15 -22.97
CA LEU A 356 -5.90 5.24 -24.28
C LEU A 356 -5.84 3.87 -24.95
N PHE A 357 -6.98 3.35 -25.39
CA PHE A 357 -7.07 2.04 -26.01
C PHE A 357 -7.97 2.05 -27.24
N GLY A 358 -7.68 1.15 -28.18
CA GLY A 358 -8.46 0.97 -29.39
C GLY A 358 -9.74 0.18 -29.12
N ASP A 359 -10.86 0.63 -29.69
CA ASP A 359 -12.15 -0.06 -29.70
C ASP A 359 -12.63 -0.18 -31.16
N GLY A 360 -12.23 -1.28 -31.81
CA GLY A 360 -12.41 -1.47 -33.26
C GLY A 360 -11.58 -0.46 -34.08
N ASP A 361 -12.27 0.38 -34.87
CA ASP A 361 -11.65 1.45 -35.66
C ASP A 361 -11.57 2.79 -34.90
N ALA A 362 -12.07 2.84 -33.66
CA ALA A 362 -12.13 4.05 -32.84
C ALA A 362 -11.25 3.92 -31.59
N TRP A 363 -11.18 4.99 -30.80
CA TRP A 363 -10.40 5.08 -29.57
C TRP A 363 -11.31 5.43 -28.39
N ARG A 364 -10.96 4.92 -27.21
CA ARG A 364 -11.53 5.30 -25.93
C ARG A 364 -10.43 5.59 -24.93
N PHE A 365 -10.80 6.22 -23.83
CA PHE A 365 -9.93 6.30 -22.66
C PHE A 365 -10.58 5.63 -21.47
N ARG A 366 -9.76 5.14 -20.54
CA ARG A 366 -10.19 4.68 -19.22
C ARG A 366 -9.24 5.20 -18.16
N VAL A 367 -9.73 5.38 -16.95
CA VAL A 367 -8.89 5.68 -15.80
C VAL A 367 -8.68 4.39 -15.01
N VAL A 368 -7.42 4.09 -14.70
CA VAL A 368 -7.01 2.91 -13.91
C VAL A 368 -6.34 3.37 -12.63
N ASP A 369 -6.43 2.57 -11.57
CA ASP A 369 -5.71 2.82 -10.32
C ASP A 369 -4.33 2.14 -10.31
N SER A 370 -3.61 2.25 -9.18
CA SER A 370 -2.28 1.66 -9.00
C SER A 370 -2.26 0.12 -8.97
N GLU A 371 -3.41 -0.53 -8.75
CA GLU A 371 -3.55 -1.99 -8.82
C GLU A 371 -3.93 -2.48 -10.22
N ASP A 372 -4.02 -1.54 -11.17
CA ASP A 372 -4.47 -1.75 -12.55
C ASP A 372 -5.96 -2.06 -12.73
N ASP A 373 -6.76 -1.75 -11.71
CA ASP A 373 -8.20 -1.95 -11.82
C ASP A 373 -8.82 -0.74 -12.55
N THR A 374 -9.75 -0.97 -13.47
CA THR A 374 -10.46 0.11 -14.18
C THR A 374 -11.47 0.81 -13.27
N LEU A 375 -11.38 2.15 -13.15
CA LEU A 375 -12.28 2.99 -12.38
C LEU A 375 -13.45 3.48 -13.23
N VAL A 376 -13.16 4.09 -14.37
CA VAL A 376 -14.14 4.61 -15.35
C VAL A 376 -13.66 4.42 -16.77
N THR A 377 -14.59 4.26 -17.70
CA THR A 377 -14.35 4.17 -19.14
C THR A 377 -15.18 5.22 -19.87
N SER A 378 -14.58 5.89 -20.86
CA SER A 378 -15.26 6.91 -21.66
C SER A 378 -16.47 6.32 -22.39
N ASP A 379 -17.61 7.00 -22.33
CA ASP A 379 -18.82 6.58 -23.05
C ASP A 379 -18.64 6.81 -24.56
N ALA A 380 -18.17 8.00 -24.91
CA ALA A 380 -17.84 8.39 -26.26
C ALA A 380 -16.65 7.60 -26.83
N THR A 381 -16.69 7.39 -28.14
CA THR A 381 -15.58 6.89 -28.95
C THR A 381 -15.02 8.02 -29.80
N PHE A 382 -13.72 8.01 -30.04
CA PHE A 382 -12.99 9.05 -30.76
C PHE A 382 -12.37 8.51 -32.04
N ASP A 383 -12.35 9.31 -33.10
CA ASP A 383 -11.84 8.89 -34.42
C ASP A 383 -10.31 8.65 -34.42
N SER A 384 -9.58 9.29 -33.50
CA SER A 384 -8.14 9.15 -33.39
C SER A 384 -7.66 9.10 -31.93
N ARG A 385 -6.48 8.50 -31.73
CA ARG A 385 -5.79 8.50 -30.43
C ARG A 385 -5.61 9.92 -29.86
N GLY A 386 -5.28 10.89 -30.70
CA GLY A 386 -5.07 12.28 -30.27
C GLY A 386 -6.36 12.97 -29.81
N ASP A 387 -7.51 12.60 -30.40
CA ASP A 387 -8.81 13.11 -29.97
C ASP A 387 -9.20 12.51 -28.61
N ALA A 388 -8.95 11.20 -28.41
CA ALA A 388 -9.14 10.54 -27.12
C ALA A 388 -8.22 11.13 -26.04
N GLU A 389 -6.95 11.40 -26.36
CA GLU A 389 -5.98 12.04 -25.47
C GLU A 389 -6.43 13.45 -25.06
N THR A 390 -6.93 14.23 -26.01
CA THR A 390 -7.47 15.58 -25.75
C THR A 390 -8.67 15.51 -24.81
N ALA A 391 -9.62 14.60 -25.07
CA ALA A 391 -10.79 14.42 -24.21
C ALA A 391 -10.41 13.93 -22.80
N ALA A 392 -9.50 12.95 -22.70
CA ALA A 392 -8.94 12.47 -21.44
C ALA A 392 -8.29 13.60 -20.63
N THR A 393 -7.53 14.47 -21.29
CA THR A 393 -6.84 15.61 -20.66
C THR A 393 -7.84 16.64 -20.14
N VAL A 394 -8.85 16.98 -20.94
CA VAL A 394 -9.94 17.89 -20.51
C VAL A 394 -10.66 17.32 -19.29
N VAL A 395 -10.97 16.01 -19.28
CA VAL A 395 -11.59 15.39 -18.11
C VAL A 395 -10.66 15.44 -16.89
N ALA A 396 -9.38 15.09 -17.06
CA ALA A 396 -8.38 15.08 -16.01
C ALA A 396 -8.17 16.46 -15.35
N GLU A 397 -8.04 17.51 -16.16
CA GLU A 397 -7.80 18.89 -15.70
C GLU A 397 -9.01 19.47 -14.93
N ASN A 398 -10.22 19.06 -15.28
CA ASN A 398 -11.45 19.58 -14.65
C ASN A 398 -11.94 18.72 -13.47
N LEU A 399 -11.38 17.51 -13.28
CA LEU A 399 -11.79 16.62 -12.20
C LEU A 399 -11.49 17.18 -10.80
N SER A 400 -10.39 17.92 -10.60
CA SER A 400 -10.06 18.44 -9.26
C SER A 400 -11.06 19.44 -8.69
N GLU A 401 -11.86 20.07 -9.57
CA GLU A 401 -12.92 21.04 -9.20
C GLU A 401 -14.32 20.47 -9.43
N ALA A 402 -14.44 19.20 -9.81
CA ALA A 402 -15.73 18.59 -10.12
C ALA A 402 -16.60 18.48 -8.87
N ALA A 403 -17.86 18.93 -8.98
CA ALA A 403 -18.86 18.68 -7.95
C ALA A 403 -19.19 17.17 -7.86
N VAL A 404 -19.57 16.72 -6.68
CA VAL A 404 -20.04 15.35 -6.44
C VAL A 404 -21.51 15.41 -6.05
N ILE A 405 -22.37 14.95 -6.96
CA ILE A 405 -23.82 14.90 -6.76
C ILE A 405 -24.30 13.45 -6.58
N GLU A 406 -25.47 13.29 -5.98
CA GLU A 406 -26.09 11.98 -5.75
C GLU A 406 -27.43 11.87 -6.45
N HIS A 407 -27.57 10.86 -7.32
CA HIS A 407 -28.84 10.49 -7.91
C HIS A 407 -29.81 10.06 -6.81
N GLY A 408 -30.99 10.66 -6.79
CA GLY A 408 -32.01 10.41 -5.76
C GLY A 408 -32.06 11.46 -4.64
N SER A 409 -31.05 12.33 -4.53
CA SER A 409 -31.03 13.47 -3.61
C SER A 409 -31.37 14.75 -4.37
N PRO A 410 -32.28 15.63 -3.93
CA PRO A 410 -32.58 16.86 -4.68
C PRO A 410 -31.46 17.89 -4.55
N GLY A 411 -31.32 18.79 -5.52
CA GLY A 411 -30.23 19.75 -5.57
C GLY A 411 -30.43 20.86 -6.61
N PHE A 412 -29.94 22.07 -6.31
CA PHE A 412 -29.73 23.11 -7.30
C PHE A 412 -28.41 22.84 -8.03
N GLU A 413 -28.47 22.80 -9.35
CA GLU A 413 -27.33 22.63 -10.23
C GLU A 413 -27.06 23.98 -10.91
N VAL A 414 -26.00 24.67 -10.50
CA VAL A 414 -25.56 25.96 -11.07
C VAL A 414 -24.58 25.66 -12.20
N TYR A 415 -24.83 26.16 -13.41
CA TYR A 415 -24.00 25.83 -14.57
C TYR A 415 -23.90 26.98 -15.57
N GLU A 416 -22.82 26.96 -16.36
CA GLU A 416 -22.62 27.90 -17.47
C GLU A 416 -23.32 27.39 -18.73
N THR A 417 -24.05 28.28 -19.40
CA THR A 417 -24.67 28.03 -20.70
C THR A 417 -23.79 28.57 -21.82
N ASP A 418 -23.67 27.79 -22.90
CA ASP A 418 -22.99 28.26 -24.09
C ASP A 418 -23.75 29.41 -24.77
N GLY A 419 -23.00 30.39 -25.26
CA GLY A 419 -23.55 31.44 -26.10
C GLY A 419 -24.00 30.88 -27.44
N TRP A 420 -25.30 30.93 -27.73
CA TRP A 420 -25.80 30.58 -29.06
C TRP A 420 -25.45 31.69 -30.06
N SER A 421 -24.73 31.34 -31.13
CA SER A 421 -24.59 32.17 -32.32
C SER A 421 -25.18 31.44 -33.53
N ASP A 422 -26.40 31.81 -33.91
CA ASP A 422 -26.97 31.35 -35.18
C ASP A 422 -26.46 32.27 -36.29
N ALA A 423 -26.16 31.70 -37.45
CA ALA A 423 -25.76 32.45 -38.64
C ALA A 423 -27.00 33.15 -39.25
N GLY A 424 -27.60 34.08 -38.51
CA GLY A 424 -28.83 34.78 -38.88
C GLY A 424 -29.50 35.59 -37.76
N ALA A 425 -29.12 35.38 -36.49
CA ALA A 425 -29.62 36.17 -35.38
C ALA A 425 -28.93 37.54 -35.31
N GLU A 426 -29.69 38.64 -35.12
CA GLU A 426 -29.15 40.01 -35.04
C GLU A 426 -28.30 40.26 -33.79
N SER A 427 -28.25 39.31 -32.85
CA SER A 427 -27.41 39.32 -31.65
C SER A 427 -27.01 37.88 -31.28
N ALA A 428 -25.71 37.64 -31.11
CA ALA A 428 -25.23 36.42 -30.45
C ALA A 428 -25.59 36.51 -28.97
N SER A 429 -26.26 35.50 -28.43
CA SER A 429 -26.49 35.44 -27.00
C SER A 429 -25.13 35.21 -26.33
N ALA A 430 -24.70 36.08 -25.42
CA ALA A 430 -23.47 35.85 -24.65
C ALA A 430 -23.61 34.57 -23.81
N ALA A 431 -22.51 33.86 -23.55
CA ALA A 431 -22.48 32.83 -22.52
C ALA A 431 -22.92 33.43 -21.17
N GLY A 432 -23.52 32.62 -20.31
CA GLY A 432 -23.99 33.09 -19.01
C GLY A 432 -24.34 31.95 -18.05
N TRP A 433 -24.41 32.28 -16.77
CA TRP A 433 -24.68 31.36 -15.69
C TRP A 433 -26.16 31.29 -15.37
N THR A 434 -26.65 30.07 -15.14
CA THR A 434 -28.03 29.80 -14.73
C THR A 434 -28.03 28.68 -13.69
N TRP A 435 -29.21 28.32 -13.19
CA TRP A 435 -29.38 27.15 -12.35
C TRP A 435 -30.63 26.37 -12.72
N ARG A 436 -30.63 25.07 -12.42
CA ARG A 436 -31.80 24.20 -12.49
C ARG A 436 -31.98 23.44 -11.18
N LEU A 437 -33.21 23.22 -10.76
CA LEU A 437 -33.54 22.46 -9.56
C LEU A 437 -33.90 21.03 -9.95
N ARG A 438 -33.17 20.08 -9.37
CA ARG A 438 -33.38 18.65 -9.53
C ARG A 438 -34.12 18.06 -8.33
N ASP A 439 -35.04 17.14 -8.59
CA ASP A 439 -35.79 16.43 -7.55
C ASP A 439 -35.19 15.06 -7.18
N ARG A 440 -35.91 14.26 -6.39
CA ARG A 440 -35.48 12.90 -6.01
C ARG A 440 -35.63 11.85 -7.11
N ALA A 441 -36.39 12.14 -8.17
CA ALA A 441 -36.48 11.29 -9.34
C ALA A 441 -35.35 11.58 -10.36
N ASP A 442 -34.43 12.50 -10.04
CA ASP A 442 -33.40 13.02 -10.94
C ASP A 442 -33.98 13.91 -12.06
N GLU A 443 -35.26 14.32 -11.95
CA GLU A 443 -35.96 15.19 -12.91
C GLU A 443 -35.72 16.66 -12.59
N ILE A 444 -35.66 17.50 -13.64
CA ILE A 444 -35.55 18.95 -13.49
C ILE A 444 -36.96 19.51 -13.31
N VAL A 445 -37.20 20.23 -12.21
CA VAL A 445 -38.54 20.70 -11.82
C VAL A 445 -38.71 22.22 -11.85
N ALA A 446 -37.61 22.98 -11.85
CA ALA A 446 -37.61 24.43 -12.07
C ALA A 446 -36.27 24.90 -12.64
N THR A 447 -36.27 26.04 -13.32
CA THR A 447 -35.06 26.72 -13.80
C THR A 447 -35.04 28.17 -13.32
N MET A 448 -33.85 28.76 -13.25
CA MET A 448 -33.70 30.20 -13.04
C MET A 448 -34.43 30.96 -14.14
N HIS A 449 -35.14 32.02 -13.78
CA HIS A 449 -35.66 32.94 -14.78
C HIS A 449 -34.51 33.76 -15.38
N GLY A 450 -34.32 33.64 -16.70
CA GLY A 450 -33.22 34.29 -17.41
C GLY A 450 -31.85 33.71 -17.06
N ARG A 451 -30.83 34.57 -17.05
CA ARG A 451 -29.42 34.18 -16.82
C ARG A 451 -28.59 35.34 -16.29
N SER A 452 -27.51 35.02 -15.58
CA SER A 452 -26.50 35.98 -15.16
C SER A 452 -25.24 35.92 -16.00
N ILE A 453 -24.39 36.93 -15.90
CA ILE A 453 -23.04 36.94 -16.45
C ILE A 453 -22.07 36.17 -15.53
N ASP A 454 -22.29 36.21 -14.21
CA ASP A 454 -21.37 35.69 -13.20
C ASP A 454 -21.97 34.50 -12.43
N GLU A 455 -21.14 33.49 -12.14
CA GLU A 455 -21.49 32.30 -11.33
C GLU A 455 -22.04 32.69 -9.95
N ALA A 456 -21.43 33.70 -9.32
CA ALA A 456 -21.81 34.16 -7.99
C ALA A 456 -23.26 34.68 -7.93
N ASP A 457 -23.72 35.33 -9.00
CA ASP A 457 -25.08 35.86 -9.08
C ASP A 457 -26.11 34.74 -9.34
N ALA A 458 -25.76 33.75 -10.16
CA ALA A 458 -26.59 32.56 -10.34
C ALA A 458 -26.69 31.74 -9.04
N THR A 459 -25.58 31.61 -8.31
CA THR A 459 -25.54 30.97 -7.00
C THR A 459 -26.39 31.73 -5.98
N ALA A 460 -26.26 33.06 -5.91
CA ALA A 460 -27.08 33.89 -5.04
C ALA A 460 -28.58 33.81 -5.40
N SER A 461 -28.91 33.68 -6.68
CA SER A 461 -30.28 33.42 -7.14
C SER A 461 -30.82 32.07 -6.65
N ALA A 462 -30.01 31.00 -6.72
CA ALA A 462 -30.37 29.68 -6.18
C ALA A 462 -30.53 29.72 -4.65
N GLU A 463 -29.64 30.40 -3.93
CA GLU A 463 -29.74 30.60 -2.47
C GLU A 463 -31.00 31.36 -2.09
N ARG A 464 -31.31 32.44 -2.82
CA ARG A 464 -32.51 33.25 -2.62
C ARG A 464 -33.76 32.40 -2.85
N THR A 465 -33.83 31.70 -3.98
CA THR A 465 -34.90 30.74 -4.33
C THR A 465 -35.11 29.74 -3.20
N ARG A 466 -34.06 29.04 -2.79
CA ARG A 466 -34.12 28.06 -1.69
C ARG A 466 -34.70 28.65 -0.41
N SER A 467 -34.26 29.86 -0.02
CA SER A 467 -34.66 30.49 1.24
C SER A 467 -36.12 30.93 1.30
N VAL A 468 -36.78 31.12 0.13
CA VAL A 468 -38.17 31.58 0.09
C VAL A 468 -39.18 30.43 -0.10
N LEU A 469 -38.77 29.25 -0.54
CA LEU A 469 -39.67 28.15 -0.94
C LEU A 469 -40.62 27.67 0.17
N GLU A 470 -40.19 27.64 1.44
CA GLU A 470 -41.00 27.12 2.55
C GLU A 470 -42.28 27.92 2.82
N ALA A 471 -42.23 29.24 2.67
CA ALA A 471 -43.29 30.17 3.06
C ALA A 471 -44.08 30.72 1.86
N THR A 472 -43.94 30.10 0.68
CA THR A 472 -44.58 30.63 -0.54
C THR A 472 -46.07 30.34 -0.61
N GLU A 473 -46.85 31.25 -1.19
CA GLU A 473 -48.24 31.01 -1.57
C GLU A 473 -48.35 30.75 -3.08
N THR A 474 -49.47 30.20 -3.55
CA THR A 474 -49.74 30.04 -4.99
C THR A 474 -50.94 30.90 -5.35
N ILE A 475 -50.78 31.75 -6.36
CA ILE A 475 -51.81 32.68 -6.83
C ILE A 475 -52.09 32.47 -8.31
N GLU A 476 -53.33 32.73 -8.68
CA GLU A 476 -53.74 32.97 -10.05
C GLU A 476 -53.86 34.47 -10.24
N PHE A 477 -53.29 34.98 -11.32
CA PHE A 477 -53.17 36.41 -11.56
C PHE A 477 -53.51 36.70 -13.02
N GLU A 478 -54.71 37.24 -13.25
CA GLU A 478 -55.18 37.70 -14.55
C GLU A 478 -55.30 39.23 -14.56
N GLY A 479 -54.90 39.89 -15.65
CA GLY A 479 -55.04 41.34 -15.77
C GLY A 479 -53.98 42.13 -15.01
N ALA A 480 -54.35 42.76 -13.89
CA ALA A 480 -53.45 43.60 -13.08
C ALA A 480 -53.80 43.56 -11.58
N ASP A 481 -52.79 43.51 -10.71
CA ASP A 481 -52.93 43.44 -9.25
C ASP A 481 -52.01 44.47 -8.58
N TYR A 482 -52.47 45.02 -7.45
CA TYR A 482 -51.63 45.83 -6.58
C TYR A 482 -50.81 44.94 -5.65
N GLU A 483 -49.49 44.99 -5.78
CA GLU A 483 -48.55 44.34 -4.88
C GLU A 483 -48.03 45.35 -3.85
N VAL A 484 -48.28 45.10 -2.57
CA VAL A 484 -47.77 45.87 -1.43
C VAL A 484 -46.55 45.15 -0.86
N TYR A 485 -45.37 45.74 -0.97
CA TYR A 485 -44.11 45.06 -0.69
C TYR A 485 -43.18 45.87 0.22
N PRO A 486 -42.31 45.21 0.99
CA PRO A 486 -41.29 45.89 1.78
C PRO A 486 -40.12 46.35 0.91
N GLY A 487 -39.77 47.63 1.01
CA GLY A 487 -38.60 48.25 0.38
C GLY A 487 -37.70 48.91 1.44
N GLY A 488 -36.67 48.20 1.91
CA GLY A 488 -35.83 48.68 3.01
C GLY A 488 -36.57 48.71 4.34
N GLU A 489 -36.67 49.87 4.99
CA GLU A 489 -37.44 50.06 6.24
C GLU A 489 -38.88 50.56 5.99
N ALA A 490 -39.27 50.75 4.73
CA ALA A 490 -40.57 51.27 4.35
C ALA A 490 -41.38 50.27 3.50
N TRP A 491 -42.67 50.55 3.36
CA TRP A 491 -43.59 49.82 2.49
C TRP A 491 -43.90 50.64 1.24
N HIS A 492 -44.03 49.93 0.12
CA HIS A 492 -44.40 50.48 -1.17
C HIS A 492 -45.56 49.69 -1.74
N TRP A 493 -46.23 50.25 -2.73
CA TRP A 493 -47.18 49.50 -3.54
C TRP A 493 -46.86 49.71 -5.01
N ARG A 494 -47.06 48.69 -5.82
CA ARG A 494 -47.01 48.78 -7.27
C ARG A 494 -48.22 48.09 -7.89
N LEU A 495 -48.72 48.63 -8.98
CA LEU A 495 -49.68 47.95 -9.84
C LEU A 495 -48.88 47.23 -10.93
N VAL A 496 -48.97 45.91 -10.98
CA VAL A 496 -48.31 45.07 -11.98
C VAL A 496 -49.35 44.42 -12.88
N SER A 497 -49.00 44.12 -14.14
CA SER A 497 -49.81 43.27 -15.02
C SER A 497 -49.50 41.78 -14.80
N ALA A 498 -50.32 40.88 -15.35
CA ALA A 498 -50.08 39.43 -15.32
C ALA A 498 -48.73 39.04 -15.94
N GLU A 499 -48.28 39.76 -16.97
CA GLU A 499 -46.95 39.64 -17.59
C GLU A 499 -45.83 40.32 -16.77
N ARG A 500 -46.19 40.87 -15.60
CA ARG A 500 -45.30 41.49 -14.60
C ARG A 500 -44.69 42.81 -15.04
N ASP A 501 -45.31 43.47 -16.03
CA ASP A 501 -45.03 44.87 -16.33
C ASP A 501 -45.51 45.74 -15.16
N VAL A 502 -44.62 46.56 -14.60
CA VAL A 502 -45.02 47.56 -13.59
C VAL A 502 -45.75 48.71 -14.30
N LEU A 503 -47.04 48.85 -14.05
CA LEU A 503 -47.91 49.84 -14.66
C LEU A 503 -47.87 51.16 -13.89
N ALA A 504 -47.89 51.08 -12.55
CA ALA A 504 -47.78 52.22 -11.65
C ALA A 504 -47.09 51.85 -10.34
N ASP A 505 -46.51 52.85 -9.68
CA ASP A 505 -45.88 52.70 -8.37
C ASP A 505 -46.33 53.84 -7.44
N SER A 506 -46.23 53.57 -6.14
CA SER A 506 -46.30 54.53 -5.06
C SER A 506 -45.33 55.70 -5.27
N THR A 507 -45.85 56.92 -5.23
CA THR A 507 -45.03 58.14 -5.32
C THR A 507 -44.31 58.48 -4.01
N VAL A 508 -44.67 57.80 -2.92
CA VAL A 508 -44.09 57.99 -1.58
C VAL A 508 -43.97 56.64 -0.85
N PRO A 509 -42.96 56.49 0.03
CA PRO A 509 -42.89 55.35 0.94
C PRO A 509 -43.94 55.46 2.07
N PHE A 510 -44.34 54.31 2.62
CA PHE A 510 -45.26 54.20 3.76
C PHE A 510 -44.55 53.56 4.97
N ASP A 511 -44.93 53.96 6.18
CA ASP A 511 -44.30 53.47 7.41
C ASP A 511 -44.66 52.01 7.72
N ASP A 512 -45.81 51.53 7.25
CA ASP A 512 -46.33 50.18 7.51
C ASP A 512 -47.20 49.66 6.35
N ARG A 513 -47.40 48.33 6.36
CA ARG A 513 -48.18 47.59 5.36
C ARG A 513 -49.62 48.12 5.24
N GLU A 514 -50.31 48.30 6.37
CA GLU A 514 -51.72 48.71 6.39
C GLU A 514 -51.90 50.10 5.75
N SER A 515 -50.94 51.00 5.95
CA SER A 515 -50.91 52.32 5.33
C SER A 515 -50.69 52.27 3.81
N ALA A 516 -49.81 51.37 3.34
CA ALA A 516 -49.56 51.15 1.92
C ALA A 516 -50.76 50.48 1.24
N GLU A 517 -51.37 49.47 1.85
CA GLU A 517 -52.61 48.83 1.39
C GLU A 517 -53.74 49.84 1.28
N ALA A 518 -53.97 50.64 2.32
CA ALA A 518 -55.00 51.68 2.29
C ALA A 518 -54.71 52.75 1.22
N ALA A 519 -53.46 52.99 0.86
CA ALA A 519 -53.11 53.88 -0.24
C ALA A 519 -53.38 53.25 -1.60
N ALA A 520 -53.02 51.99 -1.81
CA ALA A 520 -53.33 51.23 -3.01
C ALA A 520 -54.85 51.12 -3.22
N ASP A 521 -55.63 50.80 -2.18
CA ASP A 521 -57.09 50.76 -2.22
C ASP A 521 -57.68 52.12 -2.63
N ARG A 522 -57.19 53.23 -2.07
CA ARG A 522 -57.63 54.58 -2.46
C ARG A 522 -57.29 54.89 -3.91
N VAL A 523 -56.10 54.51 -4.38
CA VAL A 523 -55.69 54.69 -5.77
C VAL A 523 -56.59 53.89 -6.70
N ARG A 524 -56.92 52.64 -6.36
CA ARG A 524 -57.87 51.81 -7.10
C ARG A 524 -59.25 52.49 -7.20
N GLU A 525 -59.81 52.90 -6.06
CA GLU A 525 -61.11 53.58 -6.01
C GLU A 525 -61.13 54.86 -6.84
N GLN A 526 -60.04 55.65 -6.79
CA GLN A 526 -59.93 56.88 -7.55
C GLN A 526 -59.72 56.62 -9.05
N ALA A 527 -58.91 55.64 -9.42
CA ALA A 527 -58.72 55.24 -10.82
C ALA A 527 -60.04 54.81 -11.47
N LEU A 528 -60.89 54.08 -10.74
CA LEU A 528 -62.23 53.67 -11.21
C LEU A 528 -63.17 54.87 -11.45
N ALA A 529 -63.00 55.94 -10.68
CA ALA A 529 -63.78 57.17 -10.81
C ALA A 529 -63.10 58.22 -11.70
N ALA A 530 -61.92 57.92 -12.26
CA ALA A 530 -61.11 58.89 -12.95
C ALA A 530 -61.49 59.03 -14.42
N ASP A 531 -61.66 60.28 -14.86
CA ASP A 531 -61.78 60.58 -16.28
C ASP A 531 -60.38 60.73 -16.90
N LEU A 532 -60.19 60.18 -18.11
CA LEU A 532 -59.00 60.48 -18.91
C LEU A 532 -59.15 61.87 -19.54
N ILE A 533 -58.31 62.81 -19.09
CA ILE A 533 -58.33 64.18 -19.59
C ILE A 533 -57.45 64.27 -20.83
N GLU A 534 -58.07 64.49 -21.99
CA GLU A 534 -57.38 64.79 -23.24
C GLU A 534 -57.86 66.10 -23.84
N PHE A 535 -56.89 66.88 -24.33
CA PHE A 535 -57.14 68.10 -25.08
C PHE A 535 -56.14 68.25 -26.22
N ASP A 536 -56.60 68.84 -27.32
CA ASP A 536 -55.84 69.06 -28.56
C ASP A 536 -55.13 70.43 -28.57
N GLN A 537 -55.43 71.28 -27.58
CA GLN A 537 -54.92 72.64 -27.43
C GLN A 537 -54.82 72.97 -25.95
N ALA A 538 -54.01 73.96 -25.56
CA ALA A 538 -53.83 74.32 -24.15
C ALA A 538 -55.17 74.45 -23.38
N ALA A 539 -55.24 73.96 -22.15
CA ALA A 539 -56.46 73.95 -21.35
C ALA A 539 -56.21 74.55 -19.97
N PHE A 540 -57.18 75.33 -19.49
CA PHE A 540 -57.25 75.79 -18.11
C PHE A 540 -57.96 74.75 -17.27
N GLN A 541 -57.22 74.11 -16.39
CA GLN A 541 -57.76 73.14 -15.44
C GLN A 541 -58.05 73.81 -14.11
N GLN A 542 -59.28 73.66 -13.62
CA GLN A 542 -59.75 74.16 -12.33
C GLN A 542 -59.97 72.99 -11.37
N TYR A 543 -59.49 73.13 -10.14
CA TYR A 543 -59.57 72.11 -9.09
C TYR A 543 -59.65 72.78 -7.69
N GLU A 544 -60.17 72.05 -6.70
CA GLU A 544 -60.31 72.53 -5.31
C GLU A 544 -59.30 71.81 -4.41
N SER A 545 -58.38 72.53 -3.77
CA SER A 545 -57.34 71.96 -2.91
C SER A 545 -57.44 72.58 -1.51
N ASP A 546 -57.51 71.75 -0.46
CA ASP A 546 -57.68 72.18 0.94
C ASP A 546 -58.91 73.09 1.20
N GLY A 547 -59.97 72.94 0.40
CA GLY A 547 -61.18 73.77 0.50
C GLY A 547 -61.10 75.12 -0.20
N GLU A 548 -60.04 75.35 -1.00
CA GLU A 548 -59.87 76.56 -1.79
C GLU A 548 -59.67 76.22 -3.28
N TRP A 549 -60.25 77.03 -4.16
CA TRP A 549 -60.21 76.82 -5.61
C TRP A 549 -58.92 77.36 -6.22
N ARG A 550 -58.35 76.62 -7.18
CA ARG A 550 -57.14 77.00 -7.94
C ARG A 550 -57.31 76.69 -9.42
N TRP A 551 -56.47 77.28 -10.25
CA TRP A 551 -56.39 76.95 -11.68
C TRP A 551 -54.95 76.81 -12.16
N ARG A 552 -54.75 75.99 -13.18
CA ARG A 552 -53.49 75.92 -13.94
C ARG A 552 -53.75 75.85 -15.45
N LEU A 553 -52.89 76.49 -16.23
CA LEU A 553 -52.88 76.38 -17.69
C LEU A 553 -51.89 75.28 -18.08
N ILE A 554 -52.37 74.31 -18.84
CA ILE A 554 -51.62 73.15 -19.32
C ILE A 554 -51.61 73.20 -20.84
N ASP A 555 -50.51 72.90 -21.52
CA ASP A 555 -50.46 72.82 -22.99
C ASP A 555 -50.88 71.44 -23.53
N GLU A 556 -50.97 71.29 -24.86
CA GLU A 556 -51.40 70.04 -25.53
C GLU A 556 -50.55 68.81 -25.21
N ASP A 557 -49.34 69.00 -24.67
CA ASP A 557 -48.41 67.97 -24.23
C ASP A 557 -48.49 67.75 -22.70
N GLY A 558 -49.47 68.31 -22.00
CA GLY A 558 -49.67 68.11 -20.57
C GLY A 558 -48.70 68.90 -19.67
N ILE A 559 -47.93 69.84 -20.23
CA ILE A 559 -46.96 70.65 -19.48
C ILE A 559 -47.66 71.85 -18.85
N VAL A 560 -47.43 72.08 -17.55
CA VAL A 560 -47.99 73.23 -16.83
C VAL A 560 -47.24 74.50 -17.24
N MET A 561 -47.95 75.41 -17.91
CA MET A 561 -47.40 76.66 -18.45
C MET A 561 -47.58 77.85 -17.51
N ALA A 562 -48.63 77.84 -16.70
CA ALA A 562 -48.91 78.85 -15.68
C ALA A 562 -49.85 78.29 -14.60
N ASP A 563 -49.79 78.82 -13.38
CA ASP A 563 -50.73 78.54 -12.31
C ASP A 563 -51.32 79.85 -11.74
N SER A 564 -52.37 79.72 -10.92
CA SER A 564 -53.05 80.87 -10.33
C SER A 564 -52.19 81.67 -9.35
N GLY A 565 -51.13 81.09 -8.79
CA GLY A 565 -50.26 81.67 -7.75
C GLY A 565 -50.93 81.98 -6.40
N GLU A 566 -52.26 82.13 -6.40
CA GLU A 566 -53.13 82.38 -5.26
C GLU A 566 -54.32 81.40 -5.28
N SER A 567 -54.95 81.20 -4.13
CA SER A 567 -56.16 80.41 -3.96
C SER A 567 -57.40 81.29 -3.87
N TYR A 568 -58.55 80.76 -4.27
CA TYR A 568 -59.83 81.46 -4.33
C TYR A 568 -60.83 80.79 -3.38
N GLU A 569 -61.68 81.58 -2.71
CA GLU A 569 -62.64 81.02 -1.72
C GLU A 569 -63.78 80.26 -2.43
N ASP A 570 -64.14 80.65 -3.65
CA ASP A 570 -65.25 80.06 -4.41
C ASP A 570 -64.93 79.94 -5.90
N LYS A 571 -65.45 78.88 -6.54
CA LYS A 571 -65.36 78.61 -7.99
C LYS A 571 -65.73 79.81 -8.87
N SER A 572 -66.69 80.63 -8.45
CA SER A 572 -67.11 81.80 -9.23
C SER A 572 -66.01 82.85 -9.39
N GLU A 573 -65.09 82.95 -8.42
CA GLU A 573 -63.96 83.88 -8.49
C GLU A 573 -62.89 83.40 -9.45
N VAL A 574 -62.61 82.08 -9.46
CA VAL A 574 -61.78 81.45 -10.49
C VAL A 574 -62.33 81.72 -11.88
N MET A 575 -63.65 81.55 -12.07
CA MET A 575 -64.32 81.81 -13.34
C MET A 575 -64.25 83.28 -13.78
N GLU A 576 -64.25 84.24 -12.84
CA GLU A 576 -64.09 85.67 -13.14
C GLU A 576 -62.65 86.01 -13.57
N GLY A 577 -61.65 85.44 -12.88
CA GLY A 577 -60.25 85.50 -13.30
C GLY A 577 -60.04 84.85 -14.67
N MET A 578 -60.66 83.68 -14.90
CA MET A 578 -60.60 82.91 -16.13
C MET A 578 -61.20 83.65 -17.32
N ARG A 579 -62.28 84.42 -17.12
CA ARG A 579 -62.87 85.24 -18.19
C ARG A 579 -61.87 86.24 -18.78
N THR A 580 -60.99 86.78 -17.96
CA THR A 580 -59.92 87.71 -18.39
C THR A 580 -58.80 86.99 -19.13
N LEU A 581 -58.48 85.75 -18.73
CA LEU A 581 -57.47 84.92 -19.38
C LEU A 581 -57.95 84.36 -20.73
N LYS A 582 -59.22 83.93 -20.82
CA LYS A 582 -59.90 83.51 -22.05
C LYS A 582 -59.98 84.61 -23.12
N GLU A 583 -59.97 85.88 -22.75
CA GLU A 583 -59.85 86.98 -23.72
C GLU A 583 -58.49 86.98 -24.44
N ASN A 584 -57.45 86.44 -23.82
CA ASN A 584 -56.09 86.38 -24.36
C ASN A 584 -55.73 85.00 -24.96
N ALA A 585 -56.42 83.93 -24.55
CA ALA A 585 -56.31 82.58 -25.09
C ALA A 585 -57.72 82.01 -25.38
N PRO A 586 -58.40 82.46 -26.45
CA PRO A 586 -59.81 82.13 -26.69
C PRO A 586 -60.03 80.65 -27.00
N ASP A 587 -59.04 80.03 -27.65
CA ASP A 587 -59.09 78.65 -28.10
C ASP A 587 -58.78 77.65 -26.97
N ALA A 588 -58.20 78.11 -25.86
CA ALA A 588 -57.76 77.24 -24.77
C ALA A 588 -58.95 76.68 -23.96
N GLU A 589 -59.16 75.37 -23.85
CA GLU A 589 -60.35 74.79 -23.19
C GLU A 589 -60.41 75.06 -21.68
N VAL A 590 -61.58 74.90 -21.05
CA VAL A 590 -61.70 75.00 -19.58
C VAL A 590 -62.19 73.65 -19.08
N LEU A 591 -61.36 73.01 -18.28
CA LEU A 591 -61.59 71.69 -17.71
C LEU A 591 -61.84 71.83 -16.22
N GLU A 592 -62.81 71.09 -15.73
CA GLU A 592 -63.12 71.01 -14.31
C GLU A 592 -62.88 69.59 -13.85
N ILE A 593 -62.13 69.46 -12.75
CA ILE A 593 -61.92 68.20 -12.07
C ILE A 593 -62.92 68.14 -10.91
N GLU A 594 -63.95 67.32 -11.03
CA GLU A 594 -64.90 67.03 -9.95
C GLU A 594 -64.59 65.70 -9.24
N THR A 595 -63.78 64.83 -9.86
CA THR A 595 -63.34 63.52 -9.36
C THR A 595 -61.84 63.34 -9.63
N ALA A 596 -61.24 62.18 -9.38
CA ALA A 596 -59.88 61.93 -9.83
C ALA A 596 -59.76 62.03 -11.37
N ALA A 597 -58.54 62.22 -11.89
CA ALA A 597 -58.32 62.33 -13.33
C ALA A 597 -56.96 61.75 -13.75
N PHE A 598 -56.93 61.07 -14.90
CA PHE A 598 -55.70 60.69 -15.57
C PHE A 598 -55.24 61.81 -16.51
N GLU A 599 -53.97 62.18 -16.40
CA GLU A 599 -53.33 63.16 -17.26
C GLU A 599 -52.13 62.55 -17.97
N ILE A 600 -52.12 62.63 -19.30
CA ILE A 600 -50.95 62.27 -20.11
C ILE A 600 -50.11 63.53 -20.33
N TYR A 601 -48.82 63.45 -20.00
CA TYR A 601 -47.88 64.55 -20.16
C TYR A 601 -46.57 64.11 -20.82
N LEU A 602 -45.88 65.05 -21.45
CA LEU A 602 -44.54 64.85 -21.99
C LEU A 602 -43.50 65.06 -20.88
N SER A 603 -42.77 64.01 -20.58
CA SER A 603 -41.67 64.03 -19.60
C SER A 603 -40.48 64.86 -20.10
N GLU A 604 -39.54 65.17 -19.20
CA GLU A 604 -38.29 65.86 -19.55
C GLU A 604 -37.44 65.09 -20.58
N GLY A 605 -37.63 63.76 -20.67
CA GLY A 605 -36.96 62.89 -21.64
C GLY A 605 -37.54 62.94 -23.06
N GLY A 606 -38.63 63.68 -23.29
CA GLY A 606 -39.32 63.73 -24.57
C GLY A 606 -40.21 62.50 -24.86
N GLU A 607 -40.50 61.71 -23.83
CA GLU A 607 -41.43 60.59 -23.87
C GLU A 607 -42.70 60.90 -23.05
N TYR A 608 -43.82 60.30 -23.38
CA TYR A 608 -45.10 60.51 -22.71
C TYR A 608 -45.20 59.65 -21.45
N ALA A 609 -45.72 60.18 -20.36
CA ALA A 609 -46.05 59.47 -19.13
C ALA A 609 -47.46 59.84 -18.71
N TRP A 610 -48.08 59.06 -17.83
CA TRP A 610 -49.38 59.42 -17.26
C TRP A 610 -49.28 59.58 -15.75
N ARG A 611 -50.14 60.44 -15.21
CA ARG A 611 -50.31 60.61 -13.76
C ARG A 611 -51.77 60.62 -13.37
N LEU A 612 -52.08 60.05 -12.22
CA LEU A 612 -53.39 60.10 -11.60
C LEU A 612 -53.36 61.17 -10.51
N ILE A 613 -54.23 62.15 -10.66
CA ILE A 613 -54.47 63.19 -9.67
C ILE A 613 -55.82 62.97 -9.00
N ASP A 614 -55.91 63.26 -7.71
CA ASP A 614 -57.19 63.25 -6.99
C ASP A 614 -58.04 64.49 -7.34
N GLU A 615 -59.27 64.54 -6.83
CA GLU A 615 -60.17 65.71 -6.94
C GLU A 615 -59.52 67.01 -6.44
N GLY A 616 -58.53 66.88 -5.55
CA GLY A 616 -57.71 67.94 -4.97
C GLY A 616 -56.60 68.48 -5.85
N GLY A 617 -56.40 67.89 -7.04
CA GLY A 617 -55.26 68.15 -7.92
C GLY A 617 -53.93 67.59 -7.39
N LYS A 618 -53.96 66.75 -6.34
CA LYS A 618 -52.75 66.13 -5.76
C LYS A 618 -52.42 64.85 -6.52
N LEU A 619 -51.13 64.68 -6.84
CA LEU A 619 -50.61 63.45 -7.42
C LEU A 619 -50.73 62.27 -6.43
N ILE A 620 -51.39 61.20 -6.85
CA ILE A 620 -51.57 59.99 -6.04
C ILE A 620 -50.97 58.72 -6.67
N ALA A 621 -50.82 58.68 -8.00
CA ALA A 621 -50.11 57.62 -8.71
C ALA A 621 -49.51 58.16 -10.02
N GLU A 622 -48.45 57.53 -10.51
CA GLU A 622 -47.88 57.82 -11.82
C GLU A 622 -47.43 56.54 -12.52
N SER A 623 -47.33 56.60 -13.85
CA SER A 623 -46.83 55.50 -14.65
C SER A 623 -45.39 55.17 -14.29
N ALA A 624 -45.08 53.90 -14.04
CA ALA A 624 -43.73 53.49 -13.67
C ALA A 624 -42.71 53.61 -14.83
N ARG A 625 -43.20 53.65 -16.09
CA ARG A 625 -42.40 53.87 -17.30
C ARG A 625 -42.97 54.99 -18.16
N SER A 626 -42.12 55.58 -18.98
CA SER A 626 -42.51 56.46 -20.06
C SER A 626 -42.76 55.69 -21.36
N TYR A 627 -43.45 56.34 -22.30
CA TYR A 627 -43.96 55.78 -23.54
C TYR A 627 -43.51 56.63 -24.71
N PRO A 628 -43.08 56.03 -25.83
CA PRO A 628 -42.56 56.78 -26.97
C PRO A 628 -43.65 57.54 -27.74
N SER A 629 -44.93 57.33 -27.42
CA SER A 629 -46.04 58.08 -28.01
C SER A 629 -47.19 58.28 -27.03
N ARG A 630 -47.93 59.38 -27.21
CA ARG A 630 -49.17 59.66 -26.47
C ARG A 630 -50.20 58.55 -26.62
N MET A 631 -50.23 57.88 -27.78
CA MET A 631 -51.12 56.76 -28.05
C MET A 631 -50.82 55.55 -27.16
N LEU A 632 -49.54 55.21 -26.97
CA LEU A 632 -49.14 54.11 -26.07
C LEU A 632 -49.37 54.47 -24.59
N ALA A 633 -49.17 55.73 -24.20
CA ALA A 633 -49.53 56.19 -22.86
C ALA A 633 -51.04 56.08 -22.61
N ARG A 634 -51.87 56.42 -23.61
CA ARG A 634 -53.32 56.21 -23.55
C ARG A 634 -53.68 54.73 -23.44
N GLU A 635 -53.12 53.88 -24.29
CA GLU A 635 -53.36 52.43 -24.24
C GLU A 635 -52.99 51.86 -22.86
N SER A 636 -51.95 52.37 -22.20
CA SER A 636 -51.62 52.00 -20.82
C SER A 636 -52.68 52.43 -19.80
N VAL A 637 -53.23 53.64 -19.93
CA VAL A 637 -54.32 54.11 -19.04
C VAL A 637 -55.59 53.31 -19.29
N GLU A 638 -55.94 53.05 -20.56
CA GLU A 638 -57.11 52.25 -20.94
C GLU A 638 -56.98 50.83 -20.40
N PHE A 639 -55.81 50.19 -20.54
CA PHE A 639 -55.53 48.88 -19.95
C PHE A 639 -55.71 48.90 -18.43
N LEU A 640 -55.18 49.92 -17.75
CA LEU A 640 -55.34 50.07 -16.31
C LEU A 640 -56.83 50.17 -15.94
N ILE A 641 -57.58 51.08 -16.56
CA ILE A 641 -59.01 51.28 -16.26
C ILE A 641 -59.82 50.01 -16.50
N GLU A 642 -59.47 49.22 -17.52
CA GLU A 642 -60.15 47.95 -17.84
C GLU A 642 -59.93 46.88 -16.77
N HIS A 643 -58.76 46.84 -16.13
CA HIS A 643 -58.39 45.76 -15.20
C HIS A 643 -58.40 46.17 -13.72
N VAL A 644 -58.49 47.45 -13.40
CA VAL A 644 -58.36 47.94 -12.01
C VAL A 644 -59.56 47.61 -11.11
N ASP A 645 -60.74 47.31 -11.68
CA ASP A 645 -61.95 46.93 -10.89
C ASP A 645 -61.76 45.59 -10.18
N ASP A 646 -61.17 44.62 -10.89
CA ASP A 646 -60.89 43.28 -10.39
C ASP A 646 -59.51 43.16 -9.72
N ALA A 647 -58.70 44.22 -9.74
CA ALA A 647 -57.34 44.24 -9.18
C ALA A 647 -57.34 44.04 -7.65
N ALA A 648 -56.76 42.92 -7.22
CA ALA A 648 -56.56 42.63 -5.81
C ALA A 648 -55.42 43.48 -5.23
N VAL A 649 -55.55 43.87 -3.96
CA VAL A 649 -54.43 44.44 -3.19
C VAL A 649 -53.82 43.30 -2.36
N ARG A 650 -52.61 42.87 -2.72
CA ARG A 650 -51.91 41.73 -2.14
C ARG A 650 -50.65 42.19 -1.40
N ALA A 651 -50.51 41.76 -0.16
CA ALA A 651 -49.28 41.92 0.58
C ALA A 651 -48.24 40.86 0.16
N MET A 652 -47.10 41.32 -0.35
CA MET A 652 -45.94 40.50 -0.69
C MET A 652 -45.05 40.29 0.54
N GLU A 653 -45.58 39.66 1.59
CA GLU A 653 -44.80 39.32 2.81
C GLU A 653 -43.86 38.13 2.59
N HIS A 654 -44.22 37.27 1.63
CA HIS A 654 -43.46 36.10 1.21
C HIS A 654 -43.45 36.02 -0.31
N ALA A 655 -42.46 35.31 -0.87
CA ALA A 655 -42.46 34.98 -2.29
C ALA A 655 -43.72 34.19 -2.66
N THR A 656 -44.09 34.20 -3.93
CA THR A 656 -45.33 33.61 -4.41
C THR A 656 -45.09 32.88 -5.73
N PHE A 657 -45.70 31.71 -5.87
CA PHE A 657 -45.88 31.06 -7.16
C PHE A 657 -47.06 31.71 -7.88
N GLN A 658 -46.77 32.50 -8.89
CA GLN A 658 -47.76 33.02 -9.82
C GLN A 658 -47.97 32.02 -10.95
N LEU A 659 -49.21 31.57 -11.15
CA LEU A 659 -49.57 30.77 -12.30
C LEU A 659 -49.63 31.63 -13.56
N THR A 660 -49.03 31.14 -14.65
CA THR A 660 -49.11 31.73 -15.98
C THR A 660 -49.94 30.83 -16.89
N SER A 661 -50.64 31.39 -17.87
CA SER A 661 -51.49 30.63 -18.79
C SER A 661 -51.57 31.30 -20.15
N ASP A 662 -51.56 30.52 -21.22
CA ASP A 662 -51.66 30.97 -22.62
C ASP A 662 -52.93 30.46 -23.33
N GLU A 663 -54.01 30.25 -22.57
CA GLU A 663 -55.30 29.62 -22.95
C GLU A 663 -55.26 28.09 -23.14
N GLU A 664 -54.13 27.50 -23.55
CA GLU A 664 -54.01 26.06 -23.81
C GLU A 664 -53.19 25.32 -22.74
N THR A 665 -52.25 26.02 -22.09
CA THR A 665 -51.30 25.42 -21.14
C THR A 665 -51.07 26.33 -19.93
N TRP A 666 -50.43 25.76 -18.90
CA TRP A 666 -50.18 26.39 -17.61
C TRP A 666 -48.69 26.37 -17.29
N GLY A 667 -48.14 27.50 -16.87
CA GLY A 667 -46.79 27.59 -16.33
C GLY A 667 -46.81 28.19 -14.93
N PHE A 668 -45.63 28.40 -14.36
CA PHE A 668 -45.50 29.19 -13.15
C PHE A 668 -44.26 30.06 -13.15
N TRP A 669 -44.33 31.14 -12.37
CA TRP A 669 -43.21 31.95 -11.95
C TRP A 669 -43.13 31.97 -10.43
N LEU A 670 -41.95 31.75 -9.87
CA LEU A 670 -41.67 32.05 -8.47
C LEU A 670 -41.22 33.50 -8.37
N VAL A 671 -42.05 34.33 -7.77
CA VAL A 671 -41.89 35.77 -7.63
C VAL A 671 -41.48 36.10 -6.20
N ASP A 672 -40.35 36.78 -6.02
CA ASP A 672 -39.91 37.28 -4.71
C ASP A 672 -40.70 38.52 -4.27
N THR A 673 -40.55 38.92 -3.01
CA THR A 673 -41.28 40.06 -2.44
C THR A 673 -40.99 41.37 -3.16
N ASP A 674 -39.76 41.54 -3.67
CA ASP A 674 -39.35 42.71 -4.44
C ASP A 674 -39.78 42.67 -5.90
N GLY A 675 -40.48 41.61 -6.33
CA GLY A 675 -40.93 41.44 -7.71
C GLY A 675 -39.87 40.92 -8.65
N THR A 676 -38.77 40.37 -8.15
CA THR A 676 -37.86 39.60 -8.98
C THR A 676 -38.48 38.23 -9.26
N ILE A 677 -38.49 37.81 -10.53
CA ILE A 677 -38.81 36.41 -10.87
C ILE A 677 -37.54 35.59 -10.61
N LEU A 678 -37.61 34.68 -9.64
CA LEU A 678 -36.49 33.83 -9.24
C LEU A 678 -36.42 32.56 -10.08
N ALA A 679 -37.58 31.93 -10.30
CA ALA A 679 -37.68 30.64 -10.98
C ALA A 679 -38.88 30.61 -11.94
N GLU A 680 -38.81 29.74 -12.94
CA GLU A 680 -39.91 29.44 -13.85
C GLU A 680 -40.07 27.94 -14.09
N SER A 681 -41.24 27.55 -14.62
CA SER A 681 -41.53 26.19 -15.03
C SER A 681 -40.62 25.74 -16.16
N VAL A 682 -40.19 24.47 -16.10
CA VAL A 682 -39.31 23.85 -17.11
C VAL A 682 -40.03 23.65 -18.45
N GLU A 683 -41.33 23.38 -18.38
CA GLU A 683 -42.21 23.19 -19.52
C GLU A 683 -43.61 23.73 -19.17
N ASP A 684 -44.46 23.87 -20.18
CA ASP A 684 -45.85 24.22 -20.00
C ASP A 684 -46.69 22.95 -19.75
N TYR A 685 -47.56 23.02 -18.75
CA TYR A 685 -48.38 21.92 -18.27
C TYR A 685 -49.78 21.96 -18.89
N PRO A 686 -50.36 20.81 -19.29
CA PRO A 686 -51.64 20.80 -19.97
C PRO A 686 -52.84 21.08 -19.05
N THR A 687 -52.68 20.95 -17.74
CA THR A 687 -53.77 21.19 -16.78
C THR A 687 -53.31 21.95 -15.53
N TYR A 688 -54.26 22.62 -14.90
CA TYR A 688 -54.08 23.29 -13.61
C TYR A 688 -53.56 22.34 -12.50
N ASP A 689 -54.07 21.11 -12.48
CA ASP A 689 -53.65 20.10 -11.49
C ASP A 689 -52.19 19.68 -11.73
N ASP A 690 -51.74 19.63 -12.98
CA ASP A 690 -50.36 19.28 -13.35
C ASP A 690 -49.38 20.38 -12.90
N VAL A 691 -49.66 21.66 -13.19
CA VAL A 691 -48.79 22.77 -12.73
C VAL A 691 -48.77 22.89 -11.21
N THR A 692 -49.89 22.63 -10.53
CA THR A 692 -49.95 22.64 -9.06
C THR A 692 -49.11 21.50 -8.47
N THR A 693 -49.10 20.34 -9.13
CA THR A 693 -48.24 19.21 -8.76
C THR A 693 -46.77 19.55 -8.98
N ALA A 694 -46.43 20.22 -10.09
CA ALA A 694 -45.07 20.69 -10.35
C ALA A 694 -44.58 21.67 -9.27
N ILE A 695 -45.42 22.64 -8.87
CA ILE A 695 -45.09 23.55 -7.76
C ILE A 695 -44.84 22.80 -6.45
N ALA A 696 -45.65 21.76 -6.15
CA ALA A 696 -45.43 20.93 -4.97
C ALA A 696 -44.07 20.21 -5.03
N ASN A 697 -43.68 19.69 -6.19
CA ASN A 697 -42.38 19.05 -6.41
C ASN A 697 -41.23 20.05 -6.23
N VAL A 698 -41.35 21.28 -6.73
CA VAL A 698 -40.35 22.35 -6.55
C VAL A 698 -40.15 22.67 -5.07
N ARG A 699 -41.23 22.80 -4.31
CA ARG A 699 -41.16 23.06 -2.85
C ARG A 699 -40.48 21.91 -2.11
N GLU A 700 -40.86 20.67 -2.43
CA GLU A 700 -40.31 19.48 -1.81
C GLU A 700 -38.83 19.27 -2.14
N ALA A 701 -38.44 19.54 -3.39
CA ALA A 701 -37.06 19.40 -3.84
C ALA A 701 -36.17 20.52 -3.27
N GLY A 702 -36.63 21.77 -3.32
CA GLY A 702 -35.76 22.93 -3.14
C GLY A 702 -35.50 23.37 -1.71
N ALA A 703 -36.41 23.18 -0.75
CA ALA A 703 -36.31 23.79 0.60
C ALA A 703 -34.97 23.48 1.33
N ASP A 704 -34.50 22.23 1.24
CA ASP A 704 -33.25 21.76 1.87
C ASP A 704 -32.20 21.32 0.83
N ALA A 705 -32.39 21.64 -0.45
CA ALA A 705 -31.49 21.22 -1.51
C ALA A 705 -30.06 21.77 -1.32
N ALA A 706 -29.07 20.94 -1.64
CA ALA A 706 -27.70 21.39 -1.85
C ALA A 706 -27.63 22.30 -3.08
N ILE A 707 -26.59 23.13 -3.15
CA ILE A 707 -26.31 23.98 -4.32
C ILE A 707 -24.92 23.57 -4.82
N ASP A 708 -24.88 22.92 -5.97
CA ASP A 708 -23.68 22.34 -6.56
C ASP A 708 -23.38 23.04 -7.89
N THR A 709 -22.14 23.48 -8.07
CA THR A 709 -21.69 24.07 -9.34
C THR A 709 -21.29 22.95 -10.30
N MET A 710 -22.04 22.78 -11.39
CA MET A 710 -21.71 21.86 -12.47
C MET A 710 -20.82 22.55 -13.51
N ARG A 711 -19.57 22.07 -13.57
CA ARG A 711 -18.56 22.49 -14.54
C ARG A 711 -18.50 21.51 -15.71
N GLU A 712 -17.39 21.51 -16.45
CA GLU A 712 -17.07 20.61 -17.54
C GLU A 712 -17.20 19.13 -17.14
N VAL A 713 -16.90 18.80 -15.89
CA VAL A 713 -17.02 17.47 -15.31
C VAL A 713 -17.74 17.56 -13.97
N THR A 714 -18.71 16.67 -13.77
CA THR A 714 -19.39 16.43 -12.49
C THR A 714 -19.42 14.94 -12.22
N VAL A 715 -19.15 14.53 -10.98
CA VAL A 715 -19.28 13.14 -10.54
C VAL A 715 -20.71 12.91 -10.05
N GLN A 716 -21.40 11.91 -10.60
CA GLN A 716 -22.70 11.48 -10.09
C GLN A 716 -22.61 10.09 -9.46
N ILE A 717 -22.90 10.00 -8.16
CA ILE A 717 -23.04 8.73 -7.43
C ILE A 717 -24.49 8.23 -7.57
N ARG A 718 -24.67 6.93 -7.80
CA ARG A 718 -25.97 6.26 -8.00
C ARG A 718 -26.10 5.05 -7.08
N GLN A 719 -27.29 4.86 -6.51
CA GLN A 719 -27.61 3.69 -5.69
C GLN A 719 -28.64 2.81 -6.42
N ASN A 720 -28.18 1.68 -6.96
CA ASN A 720 -29.02 0.66 -7.62
C ASN A 720 -28.84 -0.70 -6.92
N ALA A 721 -28.22 -1.69 -7.58
CA ALA A 721 -27.87 -3.01 -7.02
C ALA A 721 -26.57 -2.97 -6.18
N GLY A 722 -26.23 -1.78 -5.69
CA GLY A 722 -24.93 -1.36 -5.16
C GLY A 722 -24.73 0.13 -5.46
N TYR A 723 -23.63 0.68 -4.98
CA TYR A 723 -23.19 2.03 -5.35
C TYR A 723 -22.37 1.97 -6.63
N HIS A 724 -22.62 2.92 -7.52
CA HIS A 724 -21.87 3.14 -8.75
C HIS A 724 -21.65 4.65 -8.88
N TRP A 725 -20.68 5.06 -9.67
CA TRP A 725 -20.48 6.46 -9.99
C TRP A 725 -20.12 6.63 -11.46
N ARG A 726 -20.38 7.81 -11.99
CA ARG A 726 -20.13 8.18 -13.39
C ARG A 726 -19.73 9.64 -13.50
N LEU A 727 -19.11 10.00 -14.61
CA LEU A 727 -18.78 11.37 -14.96
C LEU A 727 -19.80 11.89 -15.97
N ILE A 728 -20.37 13.06 -15.70
CA ILE A 728 -21.30 13.75 -16.59
C ILE A 728 -20.82 15.18 -16.85
N ASP A 729 -21.23 15.76 -17.97
CA ASP A 729 -21.03 17.18 -18.25
C ASP A 729 -22.12 18.05 -17.62
N ARG A 730 -22.01 19.37 -17.81
CA ARG A 730 -23.01 20.37 -17.36
C ARG A 730 -24.43 20.16 -17.94
N ASP A 731 -24.54 19.55 -19.11
CA ASP A 731 -25.80 19.21 -19.78
C ASP A 731 -26.33 17.83 -19.34
N ARG A 732 -25.64 17.16 -18.40
CA ARG A 732 -25.91 15.80 -17.88
C ARG A 732 -25.72 14.70 -18.92
N SER A 733 -24.96 14.96 -19.98
CA SER A 733 -24.51 13.92 -20.90
C SER A 733 -23.42 13.08 -20.26
N LEU A 734 -23.39 11.79 -20.58
CA LEU A 734 -22.40 10.86 -20.03
C LEU A 734 -21.03 11.09 -20.66
N LEU A 735 -20.02 11.34 -19.82
CA LEU A 735 -18.62 11.45 -20.24
C LEU A 735 -17.90 10.11 -20.08
N ALA A 736 -18.05 9.49 -18.91
CA ALA A 736 -17.48 8.19 -18.59
C ALA A 736 -18.34 7.47 -17.55
N ASP A 737 -18.42 6.14 -17.61
CA ASP A 737 -19.17 5.33 -16.65
C ASP A 737 -18.23 4.44 -15.83
N GLY A 738 -18.55 4.27 -14.55
CA GLY A 738 -17.81 3.41 -13.65
C GLY A 738 -18.19 1.95 -13.86
N GLU A 739 -17.20 1.09 -14.07
CA GLU A 739 -17.44 -0.35 -14.29
C GLU A 739 -17.62 -1.13 -12.97
N ARG A 740 -17.19 -0.55 -11.85
CA ARG A 740 -17.24 -1.19 -10.53
C ARG A 740 -18.61 -1.02 -9.85
N THR A 741 -18.96 -2.03 -9.07
CA THR A 741 -20.11 -2.00 -8.15
C THR A 741 -19.59 -2.05 -6.72
N TYR A 742 -19.88 -1.02 -5.92
CA TYR A 742 -19.43 -0.91 -4.55
C TYR A 742 -20.55 -1.32 -3.58
N GLU A 743 -20.20 -2.06 -2.52
CA GLU A 743 -21.18 -2.45 -1.50
C GLU A 743 -21.65 -1.25 -0.65
N THR A 744 -20.79 -0.25 -0.47
CA THR A 744 -21.06 0.90 0.40
C THR A 744 -20.74 2.21 -0.30
N ARG A 745 -21.46 3.27 0.09
CA ARG A 745 -21.23 4.63 -0.40
C ARG A 745 -19.80 5.08 -0.16
N THR A 746 -19.27 4.86 1.05
CA THR A 746 -17.92 5.28 1.44
C THR A 746 -16.83 4.61 0.59
N ALA A 747 -17.06 3.38 0.10
CA ALA A 747 -16.12 2.74 -0.82
C ALA A 747 -16.13 3.39 -2.20
N ALA A 748 -17.30 3.76 -2.73
CA ALA A 748 -17.40 4.53 -3.97
C ALA A 748 -16.78 5.93 -3.82
N GLU A 749 -17.05 6.61 -2.71
CA GLU A 749 -16.48 7.93 -2.38
C GLU A 749 -14.95 7.87 -2.26
N ALA A 750 -14.37 6.80 -1.71
CA ALA A 750 -12.92 6.67 -1.60
C ALA A 750 -12.22 6.57 -2.97
N ASP A 751 -12.85 5.94 -3.96
CA ASP A 751 -12.33 5.90 -5.34
C ASP A 751 -12.54 7.24 -6.05
N VAL A 752 -13.70 7.88 -5.84
CA VAL A 752 -13.95 9.25 -6.33
C VAL A 752 -12.94 10.24 -5.75
N ASP A 753 -12.72 10.27 -4.44
CA ASP A 753 -11.75 11.15 -3.78
C ASP A 753 -10.32 10.92 -4.29
N ARG A 754 -9.95 9.67 -4.55
CA ARG A 754 -8.67 9.31 -5.17
C ARG A 754 -8.56 9.90 -6.57
N LEU A 755 -9.62 9.78 -7.38
CA LEU A 755 -9.67 10.38 -8.71
C LEU A 755 -9.57 11.91 -8.65
N LEU A 756 -10.43 12.58 -7.89
CA LEU A 756 -10.47 14.04 -7.76
C LEU A 756 -9.12 14.62 -7.30
N SER A 757 -8.41 13.91 -6.43
CA SER A 757 -7.14 14.39 -5.87
C SER A 757 -5.92 14.17 -6.77
N ASN A 758 -5.99 13.28 -7.76
CA ASN A 758 -4.80 12.81 -8.50
C ASN A 758 -4.96 12.87 -10.04
N ALA A 759 -6.18 13.02 -10.57
CA ALA A 759 -6.43 12.94 -12.01
C ALA A 759 -5.66 14.00 -12.82
N ALA A 760 -5.53 15.22 -12.30
CA ALA A 760 -4.87 16.33 -13.00
C ALA A 760 -3.38 16.06 -13.29
N ASP A 761 -2.71 15.25 -12.46
CA ASP A 761 -1.30 14.86 -12.61
C ASP A 761 -1.16 13.43 -13.18
N ALA A 762 -2.26 12.77 -13.53
CA ALA A 762 -2.26 11.38 -13.96
C ALA A 762 -1.54 11.23 -15.31
N PRO A 763 -0.60 10.27 -15.44
CA PRO A 763 0.06 10.02 -16.72
C PRO A 763 -0.95 9.48 -17.73
N VAL A 764 -0.95 10.06 -18.93
CA VAL A 764 -1.70 9.54 -20.08
C VAL A 764 -0.81 8.64 -20.92
N PHE A 765 -1.25 7.41 -21.18
CA PHE A 765 -0.47 6.40 -21.91
C PHE A 765 -1.35 5.52 -22.79
N ASP A 766 -0.72 4.74 -23.65
CA ASP A 766 -1.33 3.64 -24.42
C ASP A 766 -0.40 2.43 -24.30
N ILE A 767 -0.97 1.22 -24.30
CA ILE A 767 -0.18 -0.01 -24.13
C ILE A 767 0.62 -0.35 -25.40
N GLY A 768 0.15 0.05 -26.57
CA GLY A 768 0.84 -0.20 -27.83
C GLY A 768 1.07 -1.69 -28.08
N ARG A 769 2.33 -2.14 -28.06
CA ARG A 769 2.71 -3.56 -28.16
C ARG A 769 2.88 -4.26 -26.82
N GLY A 770 3.09 -3.48 -25.75
CA GLY A 770 3.39 -3.98 -24.43
C GLY A 770 3.77 -2.84 -23.49
N VAL A 771 3.30 -2.93 -22.24
CA VAL A 771 3.73 -2.04 -21.15
C VAL A 771 4.26 -2.89 -20.01
N VAL A 772 5.42 -2.52 -19.47
CA VAL A 772 5.91 -3.08 -18.22
C VAL A 772 5.23 -2.33 -17.08
N TRP A 773 4.23 -2.97 -16.48
CA TRP A 773 3.52 -2.46 -15.32
C TRP A 773 4.29 -2.79 -14.06
N ILE A 774 4.60 -1.77 -13.25
CA ILE A 774 5.27 -1.93 -11.96
C ILE A 774 4.31 -1.52 -10.85
N ASP A 775 4.05 -2.43 -9.92
CA ASP A 775 3.24 -2.20 -8.74
C ASP A 775 3.96 -2.64 -7.46
N ARG A 776 3.52 -2.10 -6.32
CA ARG A 776 4.05 -2.44 -5.00
C ARG A 776 2.98 -3.12 -4.16
N ARG A 777 3.21 -4.39 -3.82
CA ARG A 777 2.37 -5.18 -2.93
C ARG A 777 2.97 -5.21 -1.51
N GLU A 778 2.29 -5.91 -0.59
CA GLU A 778 2.76 -6.04 0.80
C GLU A 778 4.13 -6.72 0.92
N ASP A 779 4.46 -7.62 -0.01
CA ASP A 779 5.67 -8.44 -0.02
C ASP A 779 6.84 -7.83 -0.82
N GLY A 780 6.61 -6.74 -1.57
CA GLY A 780 7.64 -6.04 -2.33
C GLY A 780 7.14 -5.44 -3.64
N TRP A 781 8.08 -4.98 -4.46
CA TRP A 781 7.82 -4.52 -5.83
C TRP A 781 7.73 -5.69 -6.79
N ARG A 782 6.81 -5.63 -7.75
CA ARG A 782 6.64 -6.64 -8.81
C ARG A 782 6.48 -5.94 -10.14
N TRP A 783 6.78 -6.66 -11.21
CA TRP A 783 6.54 -6.19 -12.56
C TRP A 783 5.81 -7.26 -13.37
N ARG A 784 5.02 -6.81 -14.34
CA ARG A 784 4.39 -7.65 -15.34
C ARG A 784 4.37 -6.95 -16.69
N LEU A 785 4.57 -7.70 -17.77
CA LEU A 785 4.42 -7.20 -19.13
C LEU A 785 2.99 -7.45 -19.58
N VAL A 786 2.27 -6.39 -19.92
CA VAL A 786 0.85 -6.42 -20.28
C VAL A 786 0.69 -6.00 -21.73
N ASP A 787 -0.09 -6.75 -22.51
CA ASP A 787 -0.40 -6.42 -23.90
C ASP A 787 -1.66 -5.52 -24.03
N ALA A 788 -1.97 -5.12 -25.27
CA ALA A 788 -3.11 -4.25 -25.56
C ALA A 788 -4.48 -4.87 -25.23
N ASP A 789 -4.58 -6.19 -25.13
CA ASP A 789 -5.78 -6.91 -24.71
C ASP A 789 -5.84 -7.09 -23.18
N ARG A 790 -4.88 -6.49 -22.45
CA ARG A 790 -4.67 -6.63 -21.01
C ARG A 790 -4.36 -8.06 -20.55
N THR A 791 -3.73 -8.83 -21.42
CA THR A 791 -3.20 -10.16 -21.06
C THR A 791 -1.78 -10.00 -20.54
N ASP A 792 -1.50 -10.61 -19.39
CA ASP A 792 -0.12 -10.71 -18.91
C ASP A 792 0.66 -11.63 -19.87
N LEU A 793 1.81 -11.15 -20.35
CA LEU A 793 2.72 -11.90 -21.22
C LEU A 793 3.89 -12.50 -20.43
N ALA A 794 4.31 -11.83 -19.37
CA ALA A 794 5.34 -12.28 -18.45
C ALA A 794 5.20 -11.56 -17.10
N VAL A 795 5.67 -12.20 -16.04
CA VAL A 795 5.66 -11.63 -14.69
C VAL A 795 7.03 -11.79 -14.02
N SER A 796 7.29 -10.96 -13.01
CA SER A 796 8.45 -11.09 -12.14
C SER A 796 8.44 -12.44 -11.40
N PRO A 797 9.54 -13.20 -11.39
CA PRO A 797 9.62 -14.49 -10.71
C PRO A 797 9.46 -14.40 -9.19
N GLN A 798 9.86 -13.28 -8.60
CA GLN A 798 9.83 -13.04 -7.16
C GLN A 798 9.63 -11.54 -6.86
N PRO A 799 9.12 -11.18 -5.67
CA PRO A 799 9.04 -9.78 -5.26
C PRO A 799 10.42 -9.19 -4.99
N TYR A 800 10.59 -7.92 -5.31
CA TYR A 800 11.82 -7.15 -5.11
C TYR A 800 11.70 -6.24 -3.89
N GLU A 801 12.69 -6.26 -3.00
CA GLU A 801 12.72 -5.34 -1.84
C GLU A 801 12.93 -3.88 -2.27
N ARG A 802 13.72 -3.66 -3.33
CA ARG A 802 14.12 -2.33 -3.82
C ARG A 802 13.71 -2.13 -5.27
N TYR A 803 13.14 -0.97 -5.55
CA TYR A 803 12.72 -0.56 -6.90
C TYR A 803 13.89 -0.57 -7.91
N GLU A 804 15.08 -0.14 -7.49
CA GLU A 804 16.29 -0.13 -8.35
C GLU A 804 16.63 -1.52 -8.87
N GLY A 805 16.62 -2.54 -8.01
CA GLY A 805 16.90 -3.92 -8.42
C GLY A 805 15.83 -4.52 -9.34
N LEU A 806 14.58 -4.05 -9.24
CA LEU A 806 13.53 -4.43 -10.17
C LEU A 806 13.78 -3.82 -11.55
N VAL A 807 14.12 -2.53 -11.61
CA VAL A 807 14.39 -1.83 -12.88
C VAL A 807 15.61 -2.43 -13.58
N ASP A 808 16.68 -2.74 -12.85
CA ASP A 808 17.86 -3.40 -13.42
C ASP A 808 17.52 -4.74 -14.09
N ASP A 809 16.65 -5.55 -13.46
CA ASP A 809 16.20 -6.81 -14.04
C ASP A 809 15.27 -6.59 -15.25
N VAL A 810 14.37 -5.61 -15.21
CA VAL A 810 13.53 -5.23 -16.36
C VAL A 810 14.39 -4.78 -17.54
N GLU A 811 15.41 -3.95 -17.32
CA GLU A 811 16.35 -3.52 -18.36
C GLU A 811 17.14 -4.70 -18.93
N THR A 812 17.56 -5.64 -18.07
CA THR A 812 18.23 -6.88 -18.50
C THR A 812 17.31 -7.73 -19.37
N VAL A 813 16.06 -7.90 -18.96
CA VAL A 813 15.02 -8.63 -19.72
C VAL A 813 14.82 -7.98 -21.08
N GLN A 814 14.64 -6.66 -21.15
CA GLN A 814 14.46 -5.93 -22.41
C GLN A 814 15.68 -6.05 -23.33
N ALA A 815 16.89 -6.06 -22.77
CA ALA A 815 18.12 -6.15 -23.54
C ALA A 815 18.42 -7.56 -24.08
N GLN A 816 17.97 -8.61 -23.39
CA GLN A 816 18.40 -9.99 -23.65
C GLN A 816 17.28 -10.89 -24.19
N ALA A 817 16.01 -10.64 -23.87
CA ALA A 817 14.91 -11.54 -24.21
C ALA A 817 14.76 -11.80 -25.73
N GLY A 818 15.03 -10.79 -26.57
CA GLY A 818 14.91 -10.93 -28.03
C GLY A 818 16.03 -11.75 -28.68
N ASP A 819 17.20 -11.82 -28.04
CA ASP A 819 18.38 -12.55 -28.53
C ASP A 819 18.61 -13.87 -27.76
N ALA A 820 17.79 -14.18 -26.75
CA ALA A 820 17.92 -15.36 -25.92
C ALA A 820 17.54 -16.63 -26.68
N ASP A 821 18.46 -17.60 -26.71
CA ASP A 821 18.21 -18.93 -27.27
C ASP A 821 17.49 -19.83 -26.25
N ARG A 822 16.88 -20.92 -26.74
CA ARG A 822 16.31 -21.95 -25.87
C ARG A 822 17.42 -22.79 -25.23
N LEU A 823 17.26 -23.08 -23.93
CA LEU A 823 18.07 -24.06 -23.22
C LEU A 823 17.73 -25.47 -23.74
N ASP A 824 18.70 -26.15 -24.36
CA ASP A 824 18.52 -27.49 -24.92
C ASP A 824 19.51 -28.48 -24.29
N ILE A 825 19.00 -29.35 -23.42
CA ILE A 825 19.75 -30.42 -22.76
C ILE A 825 19.17 -31.76 -23.25
N GLU A 826 19.86 -32.43 -24.18
CA GLU A 826 19.38 -33.68 -24.74
C GLU A 826 19.31 -34.83 -23.72
N THR A 827 20.29 -34.92 -22.81
CA THR A 827 20.33 -35.98 -21.76
C THR A 827 21.19 -35.55 -20.59
N LEU A 828 22.42 -35.09 -20.84
CA LEU A 828 23.32 -34.52 -19.84
C LEU A 828 24.07 -33.33 -20.42
N ALA A 829 24.30 -32.29 -19.60
CA ALA A 829 25.12 -31.15 -19.96
C ALA A 829 26.07 -30.75 -18.82
N PHE A 830 27.32 -30.45 -19.17
CA PHE A 830 28.27 -29.84 -18.25
C PHE A 830 28.06 -28.33 -18.20
N GLU A 831 27.82 -27.82 -17.00
CA GLU A 831 27.66 -26.40 -16.73
C GLU A 831 28.84 -25.88 -15.88
N PRO A 832 29.69 -25.00 -16.44
CA PRO A 832 30.68 -24.27 -15.67
C PRO A 832 30.03 -23.11 -14.91
N TYR A 833 30.25 -23.01 -13.60
CA TYR A 833 29.69 -21.93 -12.79
C TYR A 833 30.73 -21.34 -11.83
N ALA A 834 30.60 -20.05 -11.52
CA ALA A 834 31.42 -19.39 -10.52
C ALA A 834 30.83 -19.67 -9.12
N ALA A 835 31.63 -20.21 -8.21
CA ALA A 835 31.21 -20.40 -6.83
C ALA A 835 31.45 -19.11 -6.02
N ASP A 836 30.40 -18.54 -5.44
CA ASP A 836 30.51 -17.40 -4.53
C ASP A 836 31.32 -17.81 -3.28
N LEU A 837 32.39 -17.08 -2.99
CA LEU A 837 33.10 -17.20 -1.72
C LEU A 837 32.22 -16.62 -0.61
N PRO A 838 31.98 -17.31 0.52
CA PRO A 838 31.27 -16.72 1.64
C PRO A 838 31.99 -15.45 2.13
N ASP A 839 31.20 -14.39 2.29
CA ASP A 839 31.55 -12.98 2.44
C ASP A 839 32.26 -12.59 3.77
N GLU A 840 33.30 -13.31 4.19
CA GLU A 840 34.09 -12.94 5.39
C GLU A 840 35.61 -12.83 5.19
N SER A 841 36.13 -12.99 3.95
CA SER A 841 37.58 -12.86 3.68
C SER A 841 37.95 -11.88 2.57
N ALA A 842 37.04 -11.02 2.11
CA ALA A 842 37.33 -9.97 1.13
C ALA A 842 38.05 -8.78 1.78
N GLY A 843 39.33 -8.96 2.11
CA GLY A 843 40.24 -7.85 2.35
C GLY A 843 40.60 -7.16 1.04
N GLU A 844 40.44 -5.84 0.97
CA GLU A 844 40.72 -4.97 -0.18
C GLU A 844 42.10 -5.23 -0.83
N ALA A 845 42.14 -6.04 -1.89
CA ALA A 845 43.19 -6.02 -2.91
C ALA A 845 42.80 -6.83 -4.16
N GLY A 846 42.37 -6.14 -5.21
CA GLY A 846 42.43 -6.63 -6.60
C GLY A 846 41.30 -7.56 -7.03
N GLY A 847 40.75 -7.34 -8.23
CA GLY A 847 39.68 -8.15 -8.82
C GLY A 847 40.04 -9.64 -8.79
N GLY A 848 39.31 -10.40 -7.99
CA GLY A 848 39.46 -11.83 -7.89
C GLY A 848 38.65 -12.48 -9.00
N ASP A 849 39.33 -13.17 -9.91
CA ASP A 849 38.69 -14.20 -10.71
C ASP A 849 38.01 -15.16 -9.73
N GLY A 850 36.68 -15.28 -9.82
CA GLY A 850 35.90 -16.16 -8.95
C GLY A 850 36.42 -17.59 -9.03
N VAL A 851 36.30 -18.35 -7.94
CA VAL A 851 36.71 -19.75 -7.98
C VAL A 851 35.67 -20.54 -8.75
N TRP A 852 36.07 -21.15 -9.87
CA TRP A 852 35.16 -21.84 -10.79
C TRP A 852 34.96 -23.31 -10.41
N ARG A 853 33.77 -23.85 -10.71
CA ARG A 853 33.43 -25.27 -10.58
C ARG A 853 32.63 -25.70 -11.81
N TRP A 854 32.42 -27.01 -11.95
CA TRP A 854 31.47 -27.53 -12.91
C TRP A 854 30.48 -28.45 -12.22
N ARG A 855 29.26 -28.49 -12.76
CA ARG A 855 28.24 -29.48 -12.43
C ARG A 855 27.74 -30.15 -13.70
N LEU A 856 27.25 -31.37 -13.56
CA LEU A 856 26.65 -32.15 -14.64
C LEU A 856 25.16 -32.24 -14.33
N ILE A 857 24.34 -31.66 -15.19
CA ILE A 857 22.88 -31.59 -15.05
C ILE A 857 22.22 -32.44 -16.14
N ASP A 858 21.00 -32.92 -15.88
CA ASP A 858 20.18 -33.63 -16.86
C ASP A 858 19.10 -32.73 -17.49
N GLU A 859 18.23 -33.33 -18.32
CA GLU A 859 17.11 -32.66 -19.00
C GLU A 859 16.10 -31.99 -18.04
N ASP A 860 16.03 -32.45 -16.79
CA ASP A 860 15.19 -31.88 -15.73
C ASP A 860 15.96 -30.89 -14.84
N GLU A 861 17.15 -30.44 -15.28
CA GLU A 861 18.13 -29.62 -14.52
C GLU A 861 18.58 -30.23 -13.18
N THR A 862 18.39 -31.54 -12.97
CA THR A 862 18.84 -32.21 -11.74
C THR A 862 20.35 -32.40 -11.77
N VAL A 863 21.04 -31.91 -10.75
CA VAL A 863 22.49 -32.10 -10.61
C VAL A 863 22.80 -33.57 -10.36
N ARG A 864 23.50 -34.20 -11.30
CA ARG A 864 23.93 -35.60 -11.23
C ARG A 864 25.36 -35.75 -10.73
N ALA A 865 26.22 -34.78 -10.97
CA ALA A 865 27.61 -34.77 -10.49
C ALA A 865 28.15 -33.35 -10.30
N VAL A 866 29.10 -33.19 -9.40
CA VAL A 866 29.83 -31.93 -9.17
C VAL A 866 31.33 -32.16 -9.20
N SER A 867 32.08 -31.11 -9.54
CA SER A 867 33.54 -31.13 -9.48
C SER A 867 34.04 -31.29 -8.05
N ALA A 868 35.01 -32.17 -7.85
CA ALA A 868 35.57 -32.42 -6.51
C ALA A 868 36.39 -31.25 -5.95
N GLY A 869 36.94 -30.43 -6.84
CA GLY A 869 37.75 -29.26 -6.52
C GLY A 869 37.18 -27.99 -7.15
N SER A 870 37.90 -26.90 -6.96
CA SER A 870 37.59 -25.58 -7.48
C SER A 870 38.78 -25.07 -8.29
N TYR A 871 38.53 -24.32 -9.35
CA TYR A 871 39.50 -23.99 -10.40
C TYR A 871 39.69 -22.48 -10.50
N GLU A 872 40.90 -22.05 -10.86
CA GLU A 872 41.27 -20.62 -10.88
C GLU A 872 40.69 -19.86 -12.08
N SER A 873 40.26 -20.57 -13.12
CA SER A 873 39.73 -19.96 -14.34
C SER A 873 38.72 -20.86 -15.05
N ARG A 874 37.94 -20.24 -15.93
CA ARG A 874 37.01 -20.94 -16.83
C ARG A 874 37.74 -21.93 -17.76
N ASP A 875 38.91 -21.55 -18.28
CA ASP A 875 39.73 -22.45 -19.11
C ASP A 875 40.18 -23.70 -18.33
N ALA A 876 40.52 -23.54 -17.03
CA ALA A 876 40.88 -24.67 -16.17
C ALA A 876 39.68 -25.58 -15.86
N VAL A 877 38.44 -25.04 -15.84
CA VAL A 877 37.22 -25.85 -15.77
C VAL A 877 37.01 -26.66 -17.04
N ASP A 878 37.31 -26.10 -18.20
CA ASP A 878 37.15 -26.82 -19.48
C ASP A 878 38.08 -28.04 -19.55
N ASP A 879 39.34 -27.88 -19.13
CA ASP A 879 40.28 -28.98 -18.99
C ASP A 879 39.81 -30.02 -17.93
N ALA A 880 39.16 -29.56 -16.87
CA ALA A 880 38.61 -30.43 -15.83
C ALA A 880 37.39 -31.23 -16.29
N ILE A 881 36.49 -30.63 -17.07
CA ILE A 881 35.34 -31.31 -17.70
C ILE A 881 35.85 -32.41 -18.64
N GLU A 882 36.84 -32.09 -19.48
CA GLU A 882 37.46 -33.07 -20.37
C GLU A 882 38.17 -34.20 -19.61
N THR A 883 38.75 -33.89 -18.45
CA THR A 883 39.34 -34.88 -17.56
C THR A 883 38.27 -35.77 -16.94
N ALA A 884 37.16 -35.20 -16.46
CA ALA A 884 36.04 -35.94 -15.90
C ALA A 884 35.39 -36.86 -16.94
N ARG A 885 35.22 -36.40 -18.19
CA ARG A 885 34.70 -37.17 -19.32
C ARG A 885 35.56 -38.42 -19.59
N LYS A 886 36.87 -38.25 -19.77
CA LYS A 886 37.82 -39.35 -20.02
C LYS A 886 37.95 -40.31 -18.82
N THR A 887 37.90 -39.77 -17.61
CA THR A 887 37.96 -40.56 -16.37
C THR A 887 36.72 -41.43 -16.25
N THR A 888 35.53 -40.89 -16.54
CA THR A 888 34.25 -41.61 -16.53
C THR A 888 34.24 -42.76 -17.55
N GLU A 889 34.69 -42.51 -18.78
CA GLU A 889 34.74 -43.52 -19.85
C GLU A 889 35.61 -44.73 -19.48
N SER A 890 36.73 -44.49 -18.79
CA SER A 890 37.68 -45.53 -18.40
C SER A 890 37.45 -46.09 -16.99
N ALA A 891 36.46 -45.57 -16.24
CA ALA A 891 36.25 -45.91 -14.84
C ALA A 891 35.63 -47.29 -14.65
N SER A 892 36.18 -48.07 -13.72
CA SER A 892 35.51 -49.25 -13.14
C SER A 892 34.51 -48.83 -12.04
N ILE A 893 33.63 -49.73 -11.58
CA ILE A 893 32.76 -49.47 -10.42
C ILE A 893 33.29 -50.30 -9.26
N LEU A 894 33.60 -49.65 -8.13
CA LEU A 894 34.17 -50.26 -6.93
C LEU A 894 33.34 -49.85 -5.71
N GLU A 895 32.95 -50.83 -4.90
CA GLU A 895 32.24 -50.62 -3.63
C GLU A 895 33.22 -50.73 -2.47
N ILE A 896 33.13 -49.81 -1.50
CA ILE A 896 33.84 -49.89 -0.22
C ILE A 896 32.84 -50.33 0.84
N ASP A 897 32.99 -51.57 1.30
CA ASP A 897 32.20 -52.18 2.37
C ASP A 897 33.01 -52.41 3.66
N GLU A 898 34.34 -52.30 3.57
CA GLU A 898 35.28 -52.50 4.66
C GLU A 898 36.45 -51.50 4.58
N VAL A 899 37.05 -51.21 5.73
CA VAL A 899 38.27 -50.38 5.83
C VAL A 899 39.34 -50.93 4.88
N SER A 900 39.96 -50.06 4.08
CA SER A 900 40.89 -50.48 3.04
C SER A 900 42.07 -49.52 2.89
N PHE A 901 43.25 -50.06 2.59
CA PHE A 901 44.38 -49.26 2.14
C PHE A 901 44.25 -48.94 0.64
N GLU A 902 44.35 -47.66 0.27
CA GLU A 902 44.45 -47.19 -1.12
C GLU A 902 45.81 -46.51 -1.36
N PHE A 903 46.17 -46.32 -2.64
CA PHE A 903 47.36 -45.57 -3.03
C PHE A 903 46.97 -44.32 -3.81
N ALA A 904 47.56 -43.18 -3.43
CA ALA A 904 47.35 -41.90 -4.09
C ALA A 904 48.69 -41.20 -4.39
N GLN A 905 48.71 -40.27 -5.33
CA GLN A 905 49.85 -39.37 -5.54
C GLN A 905 49.66 -38.04 -4.80
N ARG A 906 50.74 -37.57 -4.17
CA ARG A 906 50.92 -36.22 -3.62
C ARG A 906 52.11 -35.58 -4.35
N ASP A 907 52.26 -34.26 -4.33
CA ASP A 907 53.24 -33.48 -5.13
C ASP A 907 54.67 -34.07 -5.25
N ASP A 908 55.11 -34.86 -4.27
CA ASP A 908 56.44 -35.48 -4.17
C ASP A 908 56.48 -37.03 -4.34
N GLY A 909 55.37 -37.71 -4.72
CA GLY A 909 55.35 -39.17 -4.97
C GLY A 909 54.08 -39.91 -4.53
N TRP A 910 54.18 -41.25 -4.40
CA TRP A 910 53.09 -42.14 -3.97
C TRP A 910 52.97 -42.21 -2.45
N ILE A 911 51.75 -42.06 -1.93
CA ILE A 911 51.39 -42.30 -0.54
C ILE A 911 50.40 -43.46 -0.44
N TRP A 912 50.35 -44.10 0.72
CA TRP A 912 49.24 -44.97 1.12
C TRP A 912 48.26 -44.15 1.97
N ARG A 913 46.97 -44.44 1.85
CA ARG A 913 45.90 -43.91 2.71
C ARG A 913 45.07 -45.07 3.23
N LEU A 914 44.71 -45.03 4.50
CA LEU A 914 43.74 -45.92 5.12
C LEU A 914 42.38 -45.24 5.04
N ILE A 915 41.49 -45.80 4.24
CA ILE A 915 40.13 -45.32 4.04
C ILE A 915 39.19 -46.17 4.87
N ASP A 916 38.26 -45.52 5.56
CA ASP A 916 37.21 -46.20 6.30
C ASP A 916 36.06 -46.67 5.39
N GLU A 917 35.11 -47.40 5.97
CA GLU A 917 33.89 -47.86 5.30
C GLU A 917 33.01 -46.73 4.73
N ASN A 918 33.24 -45.48 5.16
CA ASN A 918 32.52 -44.29 4.71
C ASN A 918 33.27 -43.50 3.64
N GLY A 919 34.38 -44.03 3.10
CA GLY A 919 35.16 -43.37 2.05
C GLY A 919 36.08 -42.24 2.56
N ALA A 920 36.21 -42.06 3.88
CA ALA A 920 37.05 -41.03 4.48
C ALA A 920 38.44 -41.57 4.81
N ALA A 921 39.48 -40.77 4.54
CA ALA A 921 40.84 -41.09 4.98
C ALA A 921 40.95 -40.89 6.49
N ILE A 922 41.40 -41.91 7.22
CA ILE A 922 41.62 -41.87 8.67
C ILE A 922 43.11 -41.90 9.04
N ALA A 923 43.96 -42.44 8.18
CA ALA A 923 45.42 -42.37 8.31
C ALA A 923 46.08 -42.35 6.94
N GLU A 924 47.27 -41.77 6.83
CA GLU A 924 48.03 -41.70 5.58
C GLU A 924 49.54 -41.71 5.82
N SER A 925 50.34 -41.88 4.76
CA SER A 925 51.79 -41.75 4.82
C SER A 925 52.22 -40.34 5.25
N VAL A 926 53.23 -40.26 6.12
CA VAL A 926 53.87 -38.99 6.48
C VAL A 926 54.63 -38.42 5.28
N GLU A 927 55.44 -39.27 4.63
CA GLU A 927 56.26 -38.93 3.47
C GLU A 927 55.72 -39.60 2.20
N ALA A 928 55.93 -38.93 1.05
CA ALA A 928 55.63 -39.51 -0.25
C ALA A 928 56.81 -40.36 -0.74
N HIS A 929 56.51 -41.44 -1.46
CA HIS A 929 57.49 -42.41 -1.93
C HIS A 929 57.67 -42.33 -3.45
N ASP A 930 58.91 -42.46 -3.92
CA ASP A 930 59.23 -42.43 -5.36
C ASP A 930 58.46 -43.47 -6.19
N THR A 931 58.07 -44.60 -5.58
CA THR A 931 57.34 -45.67 -6.27
C THR A 931 56.17 -46.20 -5.45
N ARG A 932 55.10 -46.63 -6.15
CA ARG A 932 53.95 -47.33 -5.56
C ARG A 932 54.35 -48.59 -4.80
N GLN A 933 55.44 -49.26 -5.22
CA GLN A 933 55.98 -50.42 -4.50
C GLN A 933 56.56 -50.03 -3.14
N SER A 934 57.30 -48.91 -3.06
CA SER A 934 57.85 -48.40 -1.79
C SER A 934 56.75 -48.00 -0.81
N ALA A 935 55.72 -47.29 -1.29
CA ALA A 935 54.54 -46.97 -0.47
C ALA A 935 53.83 -48.24 0.04
N ARG A 936 53.78 -49.31 -0.78
CA ARG A 936 53.21 -50.60 -0.38
C ARG A 936 54.04 -51.32 0.68
N GLU A 937 55.37 -51.27 0.60
CA GLU A 937 56.25 -51.86 1.61
C GLU A 937 56.13 -51.14 2.96
N GLU A 938 56.01 -49.82 2.96
CA GLU A 938 55.74 -49.04 4.18
C GLU A 938 54.35 -49.34 4.76
N MET A 939 53.32 -49.38 3.92
CA MET A 939 51.96 -49.76 4.34
C MET A 939 51.92 -51.16 4.97
N LEU A 940 52.63 -52.14 4.40
CA LEU A 940 52.73 -53.48 5.00
C LEU A 940 53.39 -53.44 6.37
N THR A 941 54.40 -52.59 6.55
CA THR A 941 55.06 -52.37 7.85
C THR A 941 54.09 -51.76 8.87
N VAL A 942 53.27 -50.79 8.45
CA VAL A 942 52.20 -50.19 9.27
C VAL A 942 51.17 -51.26 9.65
N LYS A 943 50.71 -52.05 8.69
CA LYS A 943 49.73 -53.11 8.90
C LYS A 943 50.22 -54.20 9.86
N GLU A 944 51.51 -54.55 9.80
CA GLU A 944 52.10 -55.58 10.65
C GLU A 944 52.36 -55.10 12.09
N HIS A 945 52.79 -53.85 12.27
CA HIS A 945 53.33 -53.39 13.56
C HIS A 945 52.50 -52.32 14.28
N ALA A 946 51.72 -51.50 13.56
CA ALA A 946 50.92 -50.45 14.20
C ALA A 946 49.83 -51.00 15.15
N PRO A 947 49.15 -52.13 14.87
CA PRO A 947 48.14 -52.70 15.78
C PRO A 947 48.68 -53.04 17.18
N GLU A 948 49.98 -53.31 17.33
CA GLU A 948 50.63 -53.63 18.60
C GLU A 948 51.49 -52.49 19.16
N GLY A 949 51.51 -51.31 18.51
CA GLY A 949 52.34 -50.17 18.89
C GLY A 949 51.92 -49.49 20.20
N GLU A 950 52.88 -48.98 20.98
CA GLU A 950 52.61 -48.24 22.22
C GLU A 950 52.20 -46.78 21.93
N ALA A 951 51.13 -46.29 22.57
CA ALA A 951 50.69 -44.90 22.43
C ALA A 951 51.47 -43.98 23.40
N VAL A 952 52.30 -43.09 22.84
CA VAL A 952 53.14 -42.16 23.59
C VAL A 952 52.75 -40.72 23.24
N VAL A 953 52.64 -39.85 24.24
CA VAL A 953 52.39 -38.41 24.04
C VAL A 953 53.72 -37.67 24.08
N SER A 954 53.99 -36.88 23.04
CA SER A 954 55.18 -36.03 22.89
C SER A 954 54.75 -34.59 22.65
N TRP A 955 55.56 -33.62 23.10
CA TRP A 955 55.32 -32.18 22.94
C TRP A 955 56.38 -31.53 22.06
#